data_AF-A0A8T1P6G9-F1
#
_entry.id   AF-A0A8T1P6G9-F1
#
_cell.length_a   1.000
_cell.length_b   1.000
_cell.length_c   1.000
_cell.angle_alpha   90.00
_cell.angle_beta   90.00
_cell.angle_gamma   90.00
#
_symmetry.space_group_name_H-M   'P 1'
#
loop_
_entity.id
_entity.type
_entity.pdbx_description
1 polymer ?
#
loop_
_entity_poly.entity_id
_entity_poly.type
_entity_poly.pdbx_seq_one_letter_code
_entity_poly.pdbx_strand_id
1 'polypeptide(L)'
;MSYFLHIQMAMEVTQILLNAQAVDSTLRNQAEENLKQFQEQNLPSFLLSLAGELSNDDKPVESRKLAGLILKNALDAKEQHRKLELVQRWLSLDTSLKSQIKACLLKTLSSPALDARSTASQVIAKVAGIELPHKQWPELIGTFLSNIHQLPAHTKQATLETLGYICEEVSPDAVEQDEVNKILTAVVQGMNSSESNNDVRLAATRALFNALGFARANFSNDMERDYIMRVVCESTLSPELKIRQSAFECLVAISSTYYEKLAPYIQDIFNITAKAVKEDEEPVALQAIEFWSSVCDEEIDILEEYGGEFSADSDVPCFYFVKQALPVLVPLLLETLLKQEEDQDQDEGAWNIAMAGGTCLGLVARTVGDDVVPLVMPFIEENITKPDWRQREAATYAFGSILEGPSPDKLIPLVNIALNFMLTALMKDPNNHVKDTTAWTLGRMFEFLHGSALETPIITQTNIQQIITVLLQSMKDVPNVAEKACGALYFLAQGYEDAGSSSSPLTPFFQEIVQALLTATHREDAGESRLRTAAYETLNEVVRCSTDETAPMVMQLVPLIMMELHQTLEAQKLSSDEREKQNELQGLLCGCLQVIIQKLGSAEPTKYVFMQYADQMMALFLRVFASRSATAHEEAMLVIGALAYAAGADFAKYMPEFYRYLEMGLQNFEDYQVCAITVGVVGDICRALEDKILPYCDGIMTQLLKDLSSNQLHRVQQSCLPIYLVLMTTC
;
A
#
# COMPACT_ATOMS: atom_id res chain seq x y z
N MET A 1 -38.58 -12.63 -41.94
CA MET A 1 -37.16 -13.02 -42.11
C MET A 1 -36.29 -12.45 -40.98
N SER A 2 -36.33 -11.15 -40.68
CA SER A 2 -35.65 -10.54 -39.50
C SER A 2 -36.10 -11.13 -38.15
N TYR A 3 -37.40 -11.40 -37.97
CA TYR A 3 -37.90 -12.10 -36.76
C TYR A 3 -37.40 -13.55 -36.61
N PHE A 4 -37.12 -14.23 -37.73
CA PHE A 4 -36.61 -15.60 -37.73
C PHE A 4 -35.10 -15.63 -37.46
N LEU A 5 -34.35 -14.64 -37.97
CA LEU A 5 -32.94 -14.41 -37.60
C LEU A 5 -32.77 -14.03 -36.12
N HIS A 6 -33.70 -13.24 -35.56
CA HIS A 6 -33.68 -12.91 -34.13
C HIS A 6 -33.94 -14.14 -33.22
N ILE A 7 -34.81 -15.05 -33.64
CA ILE A 7 -35.07 -16.30 -32.91
C ILE A 7 -33.88 -17.26 -33.05
N GLN A 8 -33.17 -17.26 -34.18
CA GLN A 8 -32.03 -18.14 -34.43
C GLN A 8 -30.74 -17.67 -33.71
N MET A 9 -30.54 -16.36 -33.52
CA MET A 9 -29.43 -15.82 -32.70
C MET A 9 -29.63 -16.04 -31.19
N ALA A 10 -30.88 -16.07 -30.71
CA ALA A 10 -31.18 -16.47 -29.34
C ALA A 10 -30.96 -17.98 -29.10
N MET A 11 -30.72 -18.76 -30.16
CA MET A 11 -30.81 -20.22 -30.12
C MET A 11 -29.49 -20.99 -29.96
N GLU A 12 -28.33 -20.36 -29.72
CA GLU A 12 -27.21 -21.05 -29.02
C GLU A 12 -26.07 -20.11 -28.60
N VAL A 13 -26.37 -19.16 -27.70
CA VAL A 13 -25.32 -18.40 -26.98
C VAL A 13 -24.32 -19.37 -26.31
N THR A 14 -24.78 -20.54 -25.88
CA THR A 14 -23.94 -21.63 -25.37
C THR A 14 -22.73 -21.94 -26.25
N GLN A 15 -22.92 -22.18 -27.56
CA GLN A 15 -21.80 -22.56 -28.41
C GLN A 15 -20.82 -21.40 -28.62
N ILE A 16 -21.32 -20.17 -28.69
CA ILE A 16 -20.48 -18.97 -28.79
C ILE A 16 -19.63 -18.81 -27.51
N LEU A 17 -20.23 -18.99 -26.33
CA LEU A 17 -19.53 -18.93 -25.04
C LEU A 17 -18.49 -20.04 -24.88
N LEU A 18 -18.78 -21.25 -25.35
CA LEU A 18 -17.80 -22.35 -25.36
C LEU A 18 -16.65 -22.05 -26.32
N ASN A 19 -16.93 -21.51 -27.51
CA ASN A 19 -15.91 -21.13 -28.48
C ASN A 19 -15.03 -19.97 -27.98
N ALA A 20 -15.60 -19.04 -27.20
CA ALA A 20 -14.84 -17.96 -26.55
C ALA A 20 -13.85 -18.47 -25.48
N GLN A 21 -13.92 -19.74 -25.11
CA GLN A 21 -12.98 -20.41 -24.18
C GLN A 21 -12.04 -21.38 -24.92
N ALA A 22 -12.09 -21.42 -26.25
CA ALA A 22 -11.26 -22.33 -27.04
C ALA A 22 -9.77 -21.96 -26.96
N VAL A 23 -8.92 -22.99 -27.01
CA VAL A 23 -7.45 -22.83 -27.11
C VAL A 23 -7.05 -22.21 -28.46
N ASP A 24 -7.82 -22.47 -29.51
CA ASP A 24 -7.62 -21.87 -30.83
C ASP A 24 -7.97 -20.37 -30.81
N SER A 25 -6.95 -19.54 -31.01
CA SER A 25 -7.08 -18.07 -31.02
C SER A 25 -8.03 -17.56 -32.11
N THR A 26 -8.10 -18.23 -33.27
CA THR A 26 -8.97 -17.78 -34.35
C THR A 26 -10.43 -18.01 -33.99
N LEU A 27 -10.75 -19.19 -33.46
CA LEU A 27 -12.09 -19.54 -33.01
C LEU A 27 -12.53 -18.66 -31.83
N ARG A 28 -11.63 -18.41 -30.88
CA ARG A 28 -11.88 -17.52 -29.74
C ARG A 28 -12.18 -16.09 -30.16
N ASN A 29 -11.32 -15.49 -30.99
CA ASN A 29 -11.49 -14.11 -31.44
C ASN A 29 -12.80 -13.93 -32.22
N GLN A 30 -13.17 -14.91 -33.05
CA GLN A 30 -14.45 -14.89 -33.77
C GLN A 30 -15.65 -14.94 -32.81
N ALA A 31 -15.56 -15.74 -31.74
CA ALA A 31 -16.61 -15.82 -30.74
C ALA A 31 -16.74 -14.53 -29.92
N GLU A 32 -15.62 -13.91 -29.53
CA GLU A 32 -15.59 -12.60 -28.85
C GLU A 32 -16.19 -11.50 -29.73
N GLU A 33 -15.87 -11.47 -31.02
CA GLU A 33 -16.44 -10.52 -31.97
C GLU A 33 -17.95 -10.73 -32.13
N ASN A 34 -18.42 -11.98 -32.20
CA ASN A 34 -19.86 -12.28 -32.25
C ASN A 34 -20.60 -11.82 -30.99
N LEU A 35 -20.02 -11.99 -29.81
CA LEU A 35 -20.60 -11.52 -28.54
C LEU A 35 -20.68 -9.99 -28.53
N LYS A 36 -19.62 -9.31 -28.96
CA LYS A 36 -19.58 -7.85 -29.08
C LYS A 36 -20.64 -7.33 -30.06
N GLN A 37 -20.74 -7.94 -31.23
CA GLN A 37 -21.77 -7.59 -32.22
C GLN A 37 -23.18 -7.79 -31.67
N PHE A 38 -23.45 -8.87 -30.94
CA PHE A 38 -24.76 -9.10 -30.33
C PHE A 38 -25.09 -8.04 -29.26
N GLN A 39 -24.11 -7.70 -28.40
CA GLN A 39 -24.24 -6.65 -27.40
C GLN A 39 -24.55 -5.27 -28.04
N GLU A 40 -23.89 -4.93 -29.14
CA GLU A 40 -24.07 -3.65 -29.85
C GLU A 40 -25.42 -3.58 -30.60
N GLN A 41 -25.86 -4.68 -31.20
CA GLN A 41 -27.10 -4.72 -31.98
C GLN A 41 -28.36 -4.75 -31.09
N ASN A 42 -28.34 -5.51 -30.01
CA ASN A 42 -29.50 -5.66 -29.12
C ASN A 42 -29.07 -6.00 -27.69
N LEU A 43 -28.62 -4.97 -26.98
CA LEU A 43 -28.23 -5.06 -25.57
C LEU A 43 -29.33 -5.70 -24.69
N PRO A 44 -30.62 -5.32 -24.77
CA PRO A 44 -31.68 -5.96 -23.98
C PRO A 44 -31.73 -7.49 -24.10
N SER A 45 -31.77 -8.01 -25.33
CA SER A 45 -31.83 -9.45 -25.57
C SER A 45 -30.52 -10.15 -25.25
N PHE A 46 -29.38 -9.48 -25.44
CA PHE A 46 -28.06 -9.98 -25.05
C PHE A 46 -27.99 -10.26 -23.55
N LEU A 47 -28.31 -9.26 -22.71
CA LEU A 47 -28.26 -9.39 -21.25
C LEU A 47 -29.21 -10.48 -20.74
N LEU A 48 -30.44 -10.54 -21.28
CA LEU A 48 -31.41 -11.58 -20.91
C LEU A 48 -30.94 -12.98 -21.32
N SER A 49 -30.29 -13.12 -22.48
CA SER A 49 -29.76 -14.41 -22.95
C SER A 49 -28.63 -14.92 -22.04
N LEU A 50 -27.74 -14.02 -21.59
CA LEU A 50 -26.68 -14.37 -20.63
C LEU A 50 -27.24 -14.77 -19.26
N ALA A 51 -28.21 -14.02 -18.74
CA ALA A 51 -28.89 -14.36 -17.48
C ALA A 51 -29.64 -15.69 -17.58
N GLY A 52 -30.31 -15.94 -18.71
CA GLY A 52 -30.98 -17.18 -19.01
C GLY A 52 -30.03 -18.37 -19.04
N GLU A 53 -28.90 -18.25 -19.76
CA GLU A 53 -27.85 -19.27 -19.83
C GLU A 53 -27.31 -19.59 -18.43
N LEU A 54 -26.91 -18.57 -17.66
CA LEU A 54 -26.41 -18.71 -16.29
C LEU A 54 -27.39 -19.45 -15.37
N SER A 55 -28.70 -19.19 -15.51
CA SER A 55 -29.76 -19.76 -14.67
C SER A 55 -30.22 -21.17 -15.04
N ASN A 56 -29.73 -21.73 -16.14
CA ASN A 56 -30.16 -23.02 -16.64
C ASN A 56 -29.20 -24.15 -16.21
N ASP A 57 -29.67 -25.04 -15.34
CA ASP A 57 -28.86 -26.16 -14.83
C ASP A 57 -28.57 -27.26 -15.86
N ASP A 58 -29.28 -27.28 -16.99
CA ASP A 58 -29.03 -28.23 -18.10
C ASP A 58 -27.88 -27.77 -19.02
N LYS A 59 -27.35 -26.56 -18.81
CA LYS A 59 -26.27 -25.98 -19.62
C LYS A 59 -24.88 -26.29 -19.04
N PRO A 60 -23.82 -26.37 -19.88
CA PRO A 60 -22.45 -26.57 -19.41
C PRO A 60 -22.02 -25.51 -18.41
N VAL A 61 -21.36 -25.92 -17.32
CA VAL A 61 -20.97 -25.03 -16.21
C VAL A 61 -20.03 -23.91 -16.69
N GLU A 62 -19.13 -24.22 -17.62
CA GLU A 62 -18.17 -23.29 -18.21
C GLU A 62 -18.88 -22.20 -19.03
N SER A 63 -19.93 -22.57 -19.78
CA SER A 63 -20.78 -21.61 -20.51
C SER A 63 -21.51 -20.69 -19.52
N ARG A 64 -22.11 -21.26 -18.48
CA ARG A 64 -22.83 -20.52 -17.43
C ARG A 64 -21.93 -19.52 -16.71
N LYS A 65 -20.74 -19.96 -16.30
CA LYS A 65 -19.72 -19.13 -15.64
C LYS A 65 -19.32 -17.96 -16.54
N LEU A 66 -18.97 -18.22 -17.80
CA LEU A 66 -18.61 -17.15 -18.73
C LEU A 66 -19.79 -16.19 -18.99
N ALA A 67 -21.01 -16.72 -19.13
CA ALA A 67 -22.20 -15.89 -19.33
C ALA A 67 -22.38 -14.88 -18.19
N GLY A 68 -22.23 -15.32 -16.95
CA GLY A 68 -22.32 -14.46 -15.78
C GLY A 68 -21.15 -13.47 -15.68
N LEU A 69 -19.93 -13.85 -16.05
CA LEU A 69 -18.78 -12.92 -16.09
C LEU A 69 -18.97 -11.82 -17.14
N ILE A 70 -19.46 -12.16 -18.33
CA ILE A 70 -19.77 -11.17 -19.38
C ILE A 70 -20.92 -10.27 -18.91
N LEU A 71 -21.95 -10.84 -18.26
CA LEU A 71 -23.05 -10.06 -17.70
C LEU A 71 -22.56 -9.09 -16.62
N LYS A 72 -21.66 -9.52 -15.73
CA LYS A 72 -21.01 -8.65 -14.73
C LYS A 72 -20.25 -7.50 -15.39
N ASN A 73 -19.43 -7.81 -16.40
CA ASN A 73 -18.62 -6.82 -17.12
C ASN A 73 -19.49 -5.85 -17.97
N ALA A 74 -20.75 -6.19 -18.22
CA ALA A 74 -21.71 -5.27 -18.84
C ALA A 74 -22.34 -4.29 -17.83
N LEU A 75 -22.09 -4.46 -16.52
CA LEU A 75 -22.63 -3.64 -15.43
C LEU A 75 -21.56 -2.81 -14.72
N ASP A 76 -20.29 -3.21 -14.81
CA ASP A 76 -19.21 -2.61 -14.03
C ASP A 76 -17.91 -2.48 -14.85
N ALA A 77 -17.09 -1.51 -14.47
CA ALA A 77 -15.78 -1.26 -15.06
C ALA A 77 -14.84 -0.66 -14.01
N LYS A 78 -13.54 -0.96 -14.15
CA LYS A 78 -12.50 -0.34 -13.29
C LYS A 78 -12.44 1.18 -13.48
N GLU A 79 -12.66 1.63 -14.70
CA GLU A 79 -12.68 3.06 -15.04
C GLU A 79 -14.01 3.70 -14.67
N GLN A 80 -13.97 4.75 -13.85
CA GLN A 80 -15.17 5.40 -13.29
C GLN A 80 -16.11 5.94 -14.38
N HIS A 81 -15.58 6.56 -15.44
CA HIS A 81 -16.40 7.06 -16.55
C HIS A 81 -17.14 5.92 -17.27
N ARG A 82 -16.43 4.82 -17.55
CA ARG A 82 -17.04 3.65 -18.19
C ARG A 82 -18.08 3.03 -17.27
N LYS A 83 -17.83 2.94 -15.96
CA LYS A 83 -18.80 2.49 -14.96
C LYS A 83 -20.09 3.32 -15.02
N LEU A 84 -19.98 4.66 -15.02
CA LEU A 84 -21.14 5.55 -15.14
C LEU A 84 -21.94 5.32 -16.43
N GLU A 85 -21.27 5.13 -17.57
CA GLU A 85 -21.94 4.81 -18.83
C GLU A 85 -22.73 3.50 -18.72
N LEU A 86 -22.11 2.43 -18.17
CA LEU A 86 -22.76 1.14 -18.00
C LEU A 86 -23.95 1.22 -17.03
N VAL A 87 -23.82 1.95 -15.93
CA VAL A 87 -24.90 2.23 -14.96
C VAL A 87 -26.09 2.90 -15.66
N GLN A 88 -25.86 3.96 -16.43
CA GLN A 88 -26.92 4.66 -17.16
C GLN A 88 -27.58 3.75 -18.21
N ARG A 89 -26.79 2.92 -18.91
CA ARG A 89 -27.31 1.94 -19.86
C ARG A 89 -28.23 0.92 -19.17
N TRP A 90 -27.85 0.40 -18.00
CA TRP A 90 -28.71 -0.49 -17.22
C TRP A 90 -30.01 0.20 -16.77
N LEU A 91 -29.90 1.40 -16.19
CA LEU A 91 -31.06 2.16 -15.69
C LEU A 91 -32.09 2.47 -16.80
N SER A 92 -31.61 2.66 -18.05
CA SER A 92 -32.45 2.91 -19.22
C SER A 92 -33.24 1.69 -19.74
N LEU A 93 -32.95 0.48 -19.24
CA LEU A 93 -33.65 -0.75 -19.66
C LEU A 93 -35.08 -0.80 -19.13
N ASP A 94 -35.94 -1.49 -19.88
CA ASP A 94 -37.32 -1.76 -19.49
C ASP A 94 -37.42 -2.52 -18.16
N THR A 95 -38.34 -2.08 -17.29
CA THR A 95 -38.52 -2.66 -15.94
C THR A 95 -38.89 -4.15 -15.97
N SER A 96 -39.66 -4.61 -16.96
CA SER A 96 -40.01 -6.02 -17.09
C SER A 96 -38.79 -6.86 -17.47
N LEU A 97 -37.92 -6.34 -18.34
CA LEU A 97 -36.66 -7.00 -18.69
C LEU A 97 -35.73 -7.12 -17.48
N LYS A 98 -35.54 -6.01 -16.75
CA LYS A 98 -34.74 -6.02 -15.52
C LYS A 98 -35.29 -7.04 -14.52
N SER A 99 -36.62 -7.10 -14.35
CA SER A 99 -37.27 -8.08 -13.47
C SER A 99 -37.01 -9.53 -13.90
N GLN A 100 -37.00 -9.84 -15.20
CA GLN A 100 -36.68 -11.17 -15.71
C GLN A 100 -35.22 -11.55 -15.44
N ILE A 101 -34.28 -10.63 -15.70
CA ILE A 101 -32.85 -10.84 -15.41
C ILE A 101 -32.65 -11.09 -13.91
N LYS A 102 -33.24 -10.25 -13.06
CA LYS A 102 -33.18 -10.38 -11.59
C LYS A 102 -33.75 -11.72 -11.11
N ALA A 103 -34.86 -12.18 -11.68
CA ALA A 103 -35.44 -13.49 -11.35
C ALA A 103 -34.52 -14.66 -11.75
N CYS A 104 -33.87 -14.60 -12.93
CA CYS A 104 -32.87 -15.59 -13.35
C CYS A 104 -31.69 -15.64 -12.38
N LEU A 105 -31.17 -14.48 -11.96
CA LEU A 105 -30.06 -14.40 -11.02
C LEU A 105 -30.41 -14.99 -9.66
N LEU A 106 -31.56 -14.59 -9.07
CA LEU A 106 -32.02 -15.11 -7.79
C LEU A 106 -32.26 -16.63 -7.83
N LYS A 107 -32.84 -17.14 -8.93
CA LYS A 107 -32.99 -18.59 -9.14
C LYS A 107 -31.63 -19.29 -9.15
N THR A 108 -30.62 -18.68 -9.78
CA THR A 108 -29.28 -19.29 -9.91
C THR A 108 -28.61 -19.53 -8.56
N LEU A 109 -28.89 -18.73 -7.52
CA LEU A 109 -28.37 -18.95 -6.16
C LEU A 109 -28.77 -20.33 -5.58
N SER A 110 -29.83 -20.96 -6.09
CA SER A 110 -30.25 -22.30 -5.69
C SER A 110 -29.61 -23.43 -6.51
N SER A 111 -28.88 -23.11 -7.58
CA SER A 111 -28.24 -24.09 -8.47
C SER A 111 -27.29 -25.01 -7.70
N PRO A 112 -27.16 -26.30 -8.04
CA PRO A 112 -26.14 -27.17 -7.46
C PRO A 112 -24.70 -26.83 -7.91
N ALA A 113 -24.51 -26.10 -9.01
CA ALA A 113 -23.18 -25.74 -9.53
C ALA A 113 -22.58 -24.55 -8.78
N LEU A 114 -21.46 -24.76 -8.07
CA LEU A 114 -20.77 -23.73 -7.27
C LEU A 114 -20.36 -22.52 -8.13
N ASP A 115 -19.71 -22.77 -9.28
CA ASP A 115 -19.29 -21.70 -10.20
C ASP A 115 -20.44 -20.80 -10.65
N ALA A 116 -21.61 -21.40 -10.94
CA ALA A 116 -22.78 -20.63 -11.36
C ALA A 116 -23.34 -19.78 -10.21
N ARG A 117 -23.44 -20.34 -9.00
CA ARG A 117 -23.90 -19.60 -7.80
C ARG A 117 -22.96 -18.44 -7.45
N SER A 118 -21.65 -18.69 -7.42
CA SER A 118 -20.65 -17.67 -7.09
C SER A 118 -20.66 -16.54 -8.12
N THR A 119 -20.75 -16.87 -9.41
CA THR A 119 -20.85 -15.86 -10.48
C THR A 119 -22.15 -15.06 -10.38
N ALA A 120 -23.29 -15.72 -10.11
CA ALA A 120 -24.57 -15.03 -9.90
C ALA A 120 -24.52 -14.06 -8.70
N SER A 121 -23.84 -14.45 -7.62
CA SER A 121 -23.65 -13.61 -6.42
C SER A 121 -22.93 -12.30 -6.78
N GLN A 122 -21.85 -12.37 -7.58
CA GLN A 122 -21.15 -11.19 -8.07
C GLN A 122 -22.03 -10.31 -8.96
N VAL A 123 -22.79 -10.90 -9.88
CA VAL A 123 -23.69 -10.14 -10.77
C VAL A 123 -24.78 -9.45 -9.96
N ILE A 124 -25.38 -10.14 -8.98
CA ILE A 124 -26.41 -9.56 -8.12
C ILE A 124 -25.85 -8.36 -7.36
N ALA A 125 -24.64 -8.45 -6.80
CA ALA A 125 -24.01 -7.34 -6.11
C ALA A 125 -23.84 -6.11 -7.02
N LYS A 126 -23.40 -6.29 -8.28
CA LYS A 126 -23.30 -5.18 -9.23
C LYS A 126 -24.67 -4.58 -9.60
N VAL A 127 -25.69 -5.41 -9.80
CA VAL A 127 -27.05 -4.91 -10.03
C VAL A 127 -27.59 -4.18 -8.80
N ALA A 128 -27.31 -4.68 -7.58
CA ALA A 128 -27.71 -4.04 -6.33
C ALA A 128 -27.00 -2.69 -6.13
N GLY A 129 -25.71 -2.59 -6.45
CA GLY A 129 -24.93 -1.35 -6.51
C GLY A 129 -25.56 -0.28 -7.40
N ILE A 130 -26.24 -0.71 -8.47
CA ILE A 130 -26.98 0.18 -9.37
C ILE A 130 -28.39 0.49 -8.86
N GLU A 131 -29.15 -0.51 -8.40
CA GLU A 131 -30.60 -0.35 -8.18
C GLU A 131 -30.98 0.06 -6.76
N LEU A 132 -30.21 -0.30 -5.72
CA LEU A 132 -30.53 0.06 -4.33
C LEU A 132 -30.49 1.57 -4.08
N PRO A 133 -29.47 2.34 -4.54
CA PRO A 133 -29.47 3.80 -4.41
C PRO A 133 -30.68 4.46 -5.09
N HIS A 134 -31.24 3.81 -6.11
CA HIS A 134 -32.40 4.29 -6.86
C HIS A 134 -33.74 3.67 -6.40
N LYS A 135 -33.73 2.84 -5.34
CA LYS A 135 -34.90 2.11 -4.81
C LYS A 135 -35.65 1.26 -5.85
N GLN A 136 -34.92 0.69 -6.81
CA GLN A 136 -35.50 -0.13 -7.90
C GLN A 136 -35.52 -1.64 -7.63
N TRP A 137 -34.99 -2.08 -6.48
CA TRP A 137 -34.99 -3.48 -6.05
C TRP A 137 -35.32 -3.68 -4.55
N PRO A 138 -36.47 -3.19 -4.06
CA PRO A 138 -36.82 -3.22 -2.63
C PRO A 138 -36.97 -4.63 -2.03
N GLU A 139 -37.29 -5.64 -2.84
CA GLU A 139 -37.55 -7.01 -2.38
C GLU A 139 -36.28 -7.85 -2.16
N LEU A 140 -35.10 -7.35 -2.55
CA LEU A 140 -33.86 -8.12 -2.58
C LEU A 140 -33.45 -8.66 -1.21
N ILE A 141 -33.27 -7.76 -0.24
CA ILE A 141 -32.76 -8.10 1.10
C ILE A 141 -33.79 -8.95 1.87
N GLY A 142 -35.08 -8.62 1.76
CA GLY A 142 -36.15 -9.45 2.33
C GLY A 142 -36.16 -10.88 1.78
N THR A 143 -35.88 -11.06 0.49
CA THR A 143 -35.74 -12.39 -0.12
C THR A 143 -34.55 -13.14 0.48
N PHE A 144 -33.41 -12.49 0.67
CA PHE A 144 -32.22 -13.11 1.25
C PHE A 144 -32.40 -13.54 2.70
N LEU A 145 -33.08 -12.73 3.52
CA LEU A 145 -33.42 -13.13 4.89
C LEU A 145 -34.31 -14.39 4.91
N SER A 146 -35.26 -14.51 3.96
CA SER A 146 -36.12 -15.69 3.87
C SER A 146 -35.36 -16.95 3.47
N ASN A 147 -34.34 -16.82 2.61
CA ASN A 147 -33.52 -17.94 2.11
C ASN A 147 -32.74 -18.65 3.24
N ILE A 148 -32.30 -17.92 4.28
CA ILE A 148 -31.51 -18.49 5.38
C ILE A 148 -32.29 -19.54 6.19
N HIS A 149 -33.61 -19.40 6.29
CA HIS A 149 -34.44 -20.21 7.18
C HIS A 149 -34.85 -21.56 6.60
N GLN A 150 -35.06 -21.65 5.28
CA GLN A 150 -35.82 -22.76 4.68
C GLN A 150 -35.08 -23.48 3.55
N LEU A 151 -33.88 -23.02 3.16
CA LEU A 151 -33.19 -23.53 1.97
C LEU A 151 -31.99 -24.43 2.31
N PRO A 152 -31.56 -25.26 1.34
CA PRO A 152 -30.36 -26.09 1.46
C PRO A 152 -29.09 -25.27 1.75
N ALA A 153 -28.09 -25.92 2.35
CA ALA A 153 -26.85 -25.28 2.77
C ALA A 153 -26.15 -24.49 1.64
N HIS A 154 -26.07 -25.05 0.42
CA HIS A 154 -25.42 -24.38 -0.70
C HIS A 154 -26.13 -23.10 -1.14
N THR A 155 -27.45 -22.99 -0.93
CA THR A 155 -28.22 -21.78 -1.21
C THR A 155 -28.05 -20.75 -0.11
N LYS A 156 -28.01 -21.19 1.16
CA LYS A 156 -27.69 -20.29 2.28
C LYS A 156 -26.30 -19.68 2.12
N GLN A 157 -25.30 -20.51 1.79
CA GLN A 157 -23.92 -20.09 1.53
C GLN A 157 -23.89 -19.00 0.43
N ALA A 158 -24.47 -19.28 -0.74
CA ALA A 158 -24.48 -18.32 -1.84
C ALA A 158 -25.25 -17.04 -1.51
N THR A 159 -26.32 -17.13 -0.71
CA THR A 159 -27.08 -15.96 -0.23
C THR A 159 -26.22 -15.08 0.67
N LEU A 160 -25.48 -15.68 1.62
CA LEU A 160 -24.59 -14.95 2.52
C LEU A 160 -23.38 -14.36 1.79
N GLU A 161 -22.78 -15.08 0.84
CA GLU A 161 -21.75 -14.55 -0.05
C GLU A 161 -22.26 -13.34 -0.84
N THR A 162 -23.49 -13.42 -1.36
CA THR A 162 -24.11 -12.30 -2.08
C THR A 162 -24.34 -11.10 -1.16
N LEU A 163 -24.79 -11.31 0.09
CA LEU A 163 -24.93 -10.23 1.07
C LEU A 163 -23.58 -9.56 1.36
N GLY A 164 -22.52 -10.34 1.52
CA GLY A 164 -21.16 -9.82 1.68
C GLY A 164 -20.72 -8.95 0.49
N TYR A 165 -20.95 -9.39 -0.74
CA TYR A 165 -20.63 -8.60 -1.94
C TYR A 165 -21.51 -7.35 -2.10
N ILE A 166 -22.76 -7.39 -1.64
CA ILE A 166 -23.63 -6.20 -1.62
C ILE A 166 -23.06 -5.16 -0.66
N CYS A 167 -22.66 -5.57 0.54
CA CYS A 167 -22.06 -4.66 1.52
C CYS A 167 -20.71 -4.09 1.05
N GLU A 168 -19.97 -4.81 0.21
CA GLU A 168 -18.74 -4.29 -0.40
C GLU A 168 -19.04 -3.28 -1.53
N GLU A 169 -20.07 -3.52 -2.34
CA GLU A 169 -20.35 -2.70 -3.53
C GLU A 169 -21.19 -1.44 -3.24
N VAL A 170 -22.07 -1.49 -2.24
CA VAL A 170 -23.09 -0.47 -1.99
C VAL A 170 -22.63 0.48 -0.88
N SER A 171 -22.87 1.78 -1.03
CA SER A 171 -22.64 2.73 0.07
C SER A 171 -23.64 2.50 1.22
N PRO A 172 -23.22 2.59 2.50
CA PRO A 172 -24.13 2.55 3.65
C PRO A 172 -25.31 3.52 3.56
N ASP A 173 -25.12 4.69 2.95
CA ASP A 173 -26.17 5.71 2.79
C ASP A 173 -27.30 5.29 1.83
N ALA A 174 -27.03 4.30 0.96
CA ALA A 174 -28.00 3.82 -0.01
C ALA A 174 -28.95 2.75 0.55
N VAL A 175 -28.70 2.25 1.77
CA VAL A 175 -29.47 1.18 2.40
C VAL A 175 -30.18 1.71 3.64
N GLU A 176 -31.51 1.52 3.70
CA GLU A 176 -32.29 1.96 4.85
C GLU A 176 -32.00 1.07 6.09
N GLN A 177 -32.10 1.66 7.30
CA GLN A 177 -31.75 0.96 8.55
C GLN A 177 -32.54 -0.35 8.76
N ASP A 178 -33.79 -0.43 8.33
CA ASP A 178 -34.58 -1.67 8.41
C ASP A 178 -33.97 -2.80 7.55
N GLU A 179 -33.41 -2.46 6.39
CA GLU A 179 -32.71 -3.43 5.53
C GLU A 179 -31.36 -3.82 6.13
N VAL A 180 -30.62 -2.88 6.73
CA VAL A 180 -29.39 -3.19 7.49
C VAL A 180 -29.67 -4.20 8.60
N ASN A 181 -30.75 -4.01 9.37
CA ASN A 181 -31.15 -4.92 10.42
C ASN A 181 -31.44 -6.34 9.89
N LYS A 182 -32.07 -6.44 8.71
CA LYS A 182 -32.33 -7.74 8.05
C LYS A 182 -31.05 -8.39 7.57
N ILE A 183 -30.11 -7.63 7.01
CA ILE A 183 -28.79 -8.12 6.59
C ILE A 183 -28.06 -8.70 7.80
N LEU A 184 -27.92 -7.94 8.89
CA LEU A 184 -27.24 -8.38 10.10
C LEU A 184 -27.93 -9.59 10.74
N THR A 185 -29.26 -9.63 10.74
CA THR A 185 -30.02 -10.79 11.24
C THR A 185 -29.66 -12.05 10.44
N ALA A 186 -29.69 -11.98 9.11
CA ALA A 186 -29.35 -13.10 8.23
C ALA A 186 -27.90 -13.58 8.44
N VAL A 187 -26.96 -12.63 8.51
CA VAL A 187 -25.53 -12.88 8.70
C VAL A 187 -25.25 -13.53 10.05
N VAL A 188 -25.68 -12.92 11.15
CA VAL A 188 -25.39 -13.43 12.50
C VAL A 188 -26.09 -14.76 12.76
N GLN A 189 -27.26 -15.00 12.16
CA GLN A 189 -27.91 -16.31 12.17
C GLN A 189 -27.08 -17.38 11.44
N GLY A 190 -26.49 -17.04 10.29
CA GLY A 190 -25.60 -17.94 9.54
C GLY A 190 -24.30 -18.27 10.28
N MET A 191 -23.80 -17.37 11.13
CA MET A 191 -22.59 -17.60 11.93
C MET A 191 -22.80 -18.49 13.15
N ASN A 192 -24.03 -18.54 13.65
CA ASN A 192 -24.40 -19.19 14.91
C ASN A 192 -23.88 -20.64 14.98
N SER A 193 -23.41 -21.06 16.16
CA SER A 193 -22.88 -22.41 16.42
C SER A 193 -23.90 -23.54 16.16
N SER A 194 -25.20 -23.22 16.11
CA SER A 194 -26.27 -24.14 15.71
C SER A 194 -26.31 -24.48 14.21
N GLU A 195 -25.67 -23.68 13.34
CA GLU A 195 -25.55 -24.00 11.91
C GLU A 195 -24.48 -25.08 11.71
N SER A 196 -24.94 -26.26 11.27
CA SER A 196 -24.09 -27.44 11.10
C SER A 196 -23.12 -27.36 9.91
N ASN A 197 -23.38 -26.51 8.92
CA ASN A 197 -22.56 -26.42 7.73
C ASN A 197 -21.48 -25.34 7.86
N ASN A 198 -20.21 -25.77 7.82
CA ASN A 198 -19.06 -24.89 7.96
C ASN A 198 -18.89 -23.89 6.81
N ASP A 199 -19.28 -24.24 5.58
CA ASP A 199 -19.23 -23.31 4.44
C ASP A 199 -20.23 -22.16 4.61
N VAL A 200 -21.42 -22.45 5.15
CA VAL A 200 -22.43 -21.44 5.50
C VAL A 200 -21.90 -20.52 6.61
N ARG A 201 -21.34 -21.08 7.68
CA ARG A 201 -20.74 -20.30 8.78
C ARG A 201 -19.58 -19.42 8.31
N LEU A 202 -18.72 -19.95 7.44
CA LEU A 202 -17.61 -19.19 6.86
C LEU A 202 -18.11 -18.04 5.97
N ALA A 203 -19.07 -18.32 5.08
CA ALA A 203 -19.68 -17.29 4.23
C ALA A 203 -20.35 -16.20 5.07
N ALA A 204 -21.06 -16.57 6.14
CA ALA A 204 -21.67 -15.63 7.07
C ALA A 204 -20.62 -14.76 7.78
N THR A 205 -19.55 -15.37 8.28
CA THR A 205 -18.49 -14.64 9.00
C THR A 205 -17.81 -13.60 8.10
N ARG A 206 -17.53 -13.97 6.84
CA ARG A 206 -16.99 -13.04 5.84
C ARG A 206 -17.99 -11.95 5.44
N ALA A 207 -19.27 -12.29 5.35
CA ALA A 207 -20.31 -11.31 5.09
C ALA A 207 -20.45 -10.29 6.23
N LEU A 208 -20.25 -10.72 7.50
CA LEU A 208 -20.24 -9.80 8.64
C LEU A 208 -19.13 -8.76 8.50
N PHE A 209 -17.91 -9.17 8.17
CA PHE A 209 -16.78 -8.25 7.96
C PHE A 209 -17.16 -7.09 7.03
N ASN A 210 -17.73 -7.40 5.85
CA ASN A 210 -18.18 -6.37 4.91
C ASN A 210 -19.40 -5.57 5.43
N ALA A 211 -20.28 -6.19 6.22
CA ALA A 211 -21.47 -5.54 6.76
C ALA A 211 -21.18 -4.60 7.95
N LEU A 212 -19.99 -4.67 8.56
CA LEU A 212 -19.63 -3.83 9.72
C LEU A 212 -19.74 -2.34 9.41
N GLY A 213 -19.42 -1.90 8.18
CA GLY A 213 -19.56 -0.50 7.76
C GLY A 213 -21.00 0.03 7.79
N PHE A 214 -22.01 -0.85 7.81
CA PHE A 214 -23.43 -0.50 7.88
C PHE A 214 -23.97 -0.55 9.32
N ALA A 215 -23.26 -1.22 10.23
CA ALA A 215 -23.79 -1.62 11.53
C ALA A 215 -23.75 -0.51 12.61
N ARG A 216 -23.52 0.75 12.25
CA ARG A 216 -23.30 1.85 13.22
C ARG A 216 -24.47 2.02 14.20
N ALA A 217 -25.70 1.98 13.70
CA ALA A 217 -26.88 2.10 14.57
C ALA A 217 -27.04 0.86 15.46
N ASN A 218 -26.67 -0.32 14.96
CA ASN A 218 -26.74 -1.59 15.69
C ASN A 218 -25.68 -1.66 16.81
N PHE A 219 -24.45 -1.21 16.56
CA PHE A 219 -23.41 -1.09 17.59
C PHE A 219 -23.74 -0.01 18.63
N SER A 220 -24.58 0.97 18.30
CA SER A 220 -25.11 1.95 19.25
C SER A 220 -26.22 1.37 20.16
N ASN A 221 -26.81 0.23 19.80
CA ASN A 221 -27.78 -0.49 20.61
C ASN A 221 -27.10 -1.61 21.39
N ASP A 222 -27.07 -1.51 22.72
CA ASP A 222 -26.36 -2.47 23.58
C ASP A 222 -26.79 -3.92 23.35
N MET A 223 -28.09 -4.19 23.17
CA MET A 223 -28.58 -5.56 23.00
C MET A 223 -28.13 -6.18 21.68
N GLU A 224 -28.14 -5.38 20.60
CA GLU A 224 -27.73 -5.85 19.28
C GLU A 224 -26.21 -6.00 19.20
N ARG A 225 -25.48 -5.04 19.76
CA ARG A 225 -24.02 -5.10 19.91
C ARG A 225 -23.57 -6.33 20.70
N ASP A 226 -24.16 -6.57 21.88
CA ASP A 226 -23.86 -7.73 22.71
C ASP A 226 -24.06 -9.04 21.94
N TYR A 227 -25.12 -9.12 21.14
CA TYR A 227 -25.41 -10.29 20.35
C TYR A 227 -24.38 -10.51 19.23
N ILE A 228 -24.02 -9.45 18.49
CA ILE A 228 -22.99 -9.51 17.44
C ILE A 228 -21.65 -9.92 18.06
N MET A 229 -21.21 -9.22 19.11
CA MET A 229 -19.93 -9.47 19.78
C MET A 229 -19.84 -10.90 20.31
N ARG A 230 -20.91 -11.41 20.93
CA ARG A 230 -20.95 -12.80 21.38
C ARG A 230 -20.78 -13.78 20.23
N VAL A 231 -21.50 -13.62 19.12
CA VAL A 231 -21.42 -14.55 17.99
C VAL A 231 -20.05 -14.49 17.30
N VAL A 232 -19.44 -13.32 17.22
CA VAL A 232 -18.04 -13.16 16.74
C VAL A 232 -17.07 -13.88 17.67
N CYS A 233 -17.13 -13.63 18.99
CA CYS A 233 -16.25 -14.27 19.97
C CYS A 233 -16.47 -15.79 20.08
N GLU A 234 -17.68 -16.29 19.88
CA GLU A 234 -17.92 -17.74 19.77
C GLU A 234 -17.30 -18.33 18.49
N SER A 235 -17.30 -17.56 17.39
CA SER A 235 -16.75 -18.00 16.10
C SER A 235 -15.22 -18.06 16.09
N THR A 236 -14.52 -17.26 16.91
CA THR A 236 -13.06 -17.39 17.11
C THR A 236 -12.66 -18.69 17.79
N LEU A 237 -13.60 -19.41 18.42
CA LEU A 237 -13.38 -20.72 19.06
C LEU A 237 -13.79 -21.90 18.15
N SER A 238 -14.12 -21.64 16.88
CA SER A 238 -14.52 -22.67 15.93
C SER A 238 -13.42 -23.72 15.70
N PRO A 239 -13.73 -25.01 15.52
CA PRO A 239 -12.73 -26.01 15.15
C PRO A 239 -12.12 -25.75 13.76
N GLU A 240 -12.83 -25.04 12.89
CA GLU A 240 -12.38 -24.73 11.53
C GLU A 240 -11.49 -23.48 11.48
N LEU A 241 -10.25 -23.65 11.02
CA LEU A 241 -9.24 -22.60 10.85
C LEU A 241 -9.81 -21.37 10.14
N LYS A 242 -10.42 -21.55 8.95
CA LYS A 242 -10.91 -20.44 8.12
C LYS A 242 -11.99 -19.61 8.83
N ILE A 243 -12.81 -20.24 9.68
CA ILE A 243 -13.84 -19.53 10.45
C ILE A 243 -13.18 -18.72 11.57
N ARG A 244 -12.19 -19.30 12.28
CA ARG A 244 -11.45 -18.57 13.31
C ARG A 244 -10.74 -17.35 12.72
N GLN A 245 -10.02 -17.53 11.62
CA GLN A 245 -9.32 -16.45 10.91
C GLN A 245 -10.29 -15.31 10.55
N SER A 246 -11.40 -15.62 9.88
CA SER A 246 -12.37 -14.57 9.51
C SER A 246 -13.12 -13.97 10.69
N ALA A 247 -13.26 -14.68 11.81
CA ALA A 247 -13.82 -14.11 13.04
C ALA A 247 -12.85 -13.11 13.69
N PHE A 248 -11.54 -13.37 13.68
CA PHE A 248 -10.54 -12.40 14.11
C PHE A 248 -10.43 -11.21 13.14
N GLU A 249 -10.54 -11.42 11.82
CA GLU A 249 -10.68 -10.31 10.85
C GLU A 249 -11.87 -9.40 11.21
N CYS A 250 -13.00 -9.97 11.64
CA CYS A 250 -14.13 -9.17 12.13
C CYS A 250 -13.77 -8.41 13.42
N LEU A 251 -13.06 -9.01 14.38
CA LEU A 251 -12.64 -8.32 15.60
C LEU A 251 -11.71 -7.14 15.30
N VAL A 252 -10.76 -7.31 14.38
CA VAL A 252 -9.86 -6.24 13.89
C VAL A 252 -10.67 -5.08 13.32
N ALA A 253 -11.60 -5.37 12.40
CA ALA A 253 -12.46 -4.33 11.82
C ALA A 253 -13.36 -3.66 12.87
N ILE A 254 -13.86 -4.41 13.87
CA ILE A 254 -14.63 -3.87 14.98
C ILE A 254 -13.77 -2.95 15.85
N SER A 255 -12.50 -3.28 16.12
CA SER A 255 -11.63 -2.39 16.90
C SER A 255 -11.42 -1.05 16.23
N SER A 256 -11.13 -1.02 14.93
CA SER A 256 -10.92 0.24 14.20
C SER A 256 -12.21 1.03 14.00
N THR A 257 -13.35 0.35 13.80
CA THR A 257 -14.61 1.07 13.50
C THR A 257 -15.37 1.48 14.76
N TYR A 258 -15.24 0.71 15.84
CA TYR A 258 -16.09 0.79 17.03
C TYR A 258 -15.28 0.74 18.35
N TYR A 259 -14.05 1.26 18.36
CA TYR A 259 -13.16 1.30 19.53
C TYR A 259 -13.88 1.68 20.83
N GLU A 260 -14.66 2.75 20.80
CA GLU A 260 -15.39 3.28 21.96
C GLU A 260 -16.42 2.31 22.58
N LYS A 261 -16.79 1.27 21.84
CA LYS A 261 -17.77 0.26 22.26
C LYS A 261 -17.12 -1.01 22.80
N LEU A 262 -15.78 -1.13 22.78
CA LEU A 262 -15.07 -2.35 23.16
C LEU A 262 -14.98 -2.59 24.67
N ALA A 263 -15.11 -1.55 25.50
CA ALA A 263 -14.86 -1.63 26.93
C ALA A 263 -15.55 -2.81 27.66
N PRO A 264 -16.82 -3.18 27.36
CA PRO A 264 -17.47 -4.32 28.00
C PRO A 264 -16.88 -5.68 27.62
N TYR A 265 -16.22 -5.79 26.47
CA TYR A 265 -15.78 -7.06 25.87
C TYR A 265 -14.27 -7.27 25.95
N ILE A 266 -13.49 -6.21 26.23
CA ILE A 266 -12.04 -6.23 26.08
C ILE A 266 -11.34 -7.31 26.92
N GLN A 267 -11.87 -7.66 28.09
CA GLN A 267 -11.30 -8.73 28.93
C GLN A 267 -11.46 -10.11 28.28
N ASP A 268 -12.61 -10.38 27.67
CA ASP A 268 -12.85 -11.64 26.96
C ASP A 268 -12.03 -11.67 25.65
N ILE A 269 -11.98 -10.55 24.94
CA ILE A 269 -11.16 -10.40 23.71
C ILE A 269 -9.67 -10.60 24.03
N PHE A 270 -9.18 -10.06 25.14
CA PHE A 270 -7.82 -10.29 25.61
C PHE A 270 -7.55 -11.78 25.81
N ASN A 271 -8.44 -12.52 26.47
CA ASN A 271 -8.25 -13.94 26.71
C ASN A 271 -8.22 -14.76 25.40
N ILE A 272 -9.11 -14.48 24.46
CA ILE A 272 -9.16 -15.21 23.17
C ILE A 272 -7.98 -14.84 22.27
N THR A 273 -7.56 -13.58 22.22
CA THR A 273 -6.40 -13.14 21.43
C THR A 273 -5.11 -13.72 22.01
N ALA A 274 -4.91 -13.63 23.33
CA ALA A 274 -3.73 -14.20 23.99
C ALA A 274 -3.63 -15.72 23.79
N LYS A 275 -4.77 -16.43 23.84
CA LYS A 275 -4.80 -17.87 23.53
C LYS A 275 -4.45 -18.13 22.07
N ALA A 276 -5.00 -17.36 21.14
CA ALA A 276 -4.75 -17.54 19.71
C ALA A 276 -3.26 -17.37 19.37
N VAL A 277 -2.61 -16.34 19.91
CA VAL A 277 -1.17 -16.09 19.67
C VAL A 277 -0.27 -17.23 20.21
N LYS A 278 -0.68 -17.87 21.30
CA LYS A 278 0.10 -18.94 21.94
C LYS A 278 -0.12 -20.32 21.33
N GLU A 279 -1.37 -20.66 21.01
CA GLU A 279 -1.79 -22.04 20.79
C GLU A 279 -2.38 -22.31 19.40
N ASP A 280 -2.75 -21.27 18.64
CA ASP A 280 -3.43 -21.43 17.35
C ASP A 280 -2.44 -21.44 16.17
N GLU A 281 -3.00 -21.69 14.99
CA GLU A 281 -2.28 -21.67 13.73
C GLU A 281 -1.94 -20.24 13.31
N GLU A 282 -0.80 -20.08 12.63
CA GLU A 282 -0.22 -18.78 12.33
C GLU A 282 -1.18 -17.77 11.67
N PRO A 283 -2.00 -18.13 10.65
CA PRO A 283 -2.96 -17.18 10.07
C PRO A 283 -3.97 -16.62 11.08
N VAL A 284 -4.29 -17.36 12.13
CA VAL A 284 -5.20 -16.90 13.20
C VAL A 284 -4.44 -16.06 14.22
N ALA A 285 -3.24 -16.49 14.60
CA ALA A 285 -2.36 -15.77 15.51
C ALA A 285 -1.98 -14.39 14.97
N LEU A 286 -1.73 -14.26 13.66
CA LEU A 286 -1.48 -12.98 12.99
C LEU A 286 -2.65 -12.01 13.19
N GLN A 287 -3.89 -12.46 12.98
CA GLN A 287 -5.07 -11.59 13.18
C GLN A 287 -5.33 -11.24 14.65
N ALA A 288 -4.92 -12.11 15.57
CA ALA A 288 -4.99 -11.81 17.00
C ALA A 288 -3.96 -10.75 17.43
N ILE A 289 -2.77 -10.73 16.82
CA ILE A 289 -1.80 -9.64 17.00
C ILE A 289 -2.30 -8.37 16.32
N GLU A 290 -2.83 -8.48 15.10
CA GLU A 290 -3.38 -7.36 14.34
C GLU A 290 -4.47 -6.62 15.11
N PHE A 291 -5.33 -7.34 15.86
CA PHE A 291 -6.30 -6.69 16.75
C PHE A 291 -5.64 -5.70 17.72
N TRP A 292 -4.51 -6.10 18.34
CA TRP A 292 -3.79 -5.21 19.25
C TRP A 292 -3.05 -4.10 18.52
N SER A 293 -2.51 -4.36 17.34
CA SER A 293 -1.95 -3.31 16.47
C SER A 293 -3.00 -2.24 16.15
N SER A 294 -4.20 -2.64 15.71
CA SER A 294 -5.29 -1.71 15.41
C SER A 294 -5.74 -0.93 16.65
N VAL A 295 -5.82 -1.56 17.83
CA VAL A 295 -6.13 -0.85 19.08
C VAL A 295 -5.03 0.16 19.44
N CYS A 296 -3.76 -0.14 19.16
CA CYS A 296 -2.66 0.82 19.35
C CYS A 296 -2.80 2.01 18.40
N ASP A 297 -3.09 1.78 17.11
CA ASP A 297 -3.26 2.84 16.12
C ASP A 297 -4.41 3.79 16.52
N GLU A 298 -5.58 3.25 16.89
CA GLU A 298 -6.71 4.07 17.37
C GLU A 298 -6.33 4.87 18.63
N GLU A 299 -5.63 4.27 19.59
CA GLU A 299 -5.21 5.00 20.79
C GLU A 299 -4.15 6.06 20.50
N ILE A 300 -3.23 5.82 19.57
CA ILE A 300 -2.24 6.81 19.12
C ILE A 300 -2.94 7.98 18.47
N ASP A 301 -3.84 7.74 17.51
CA ASP A 301 -4.58 8.78 16.80
C ASP A 301 -5.38 9.66 17.77
N ILE A 302 -6.08 9.03 18.73
CA ILE A 302 -6.82 9.75 19.78
C ILE A 302 -5.85 10.58 20.65
N LEU A 303 -4.72 10.03 21.06
CA LEU A 303 -3.77 10.75 21.93
C LEU A 303 -3.09 11.93 21.21
N GLU A 304 -2.80 11.78 19.92
CA GLU A 304 -2.23 12.84 19.08
C GLU A 304 -3.25 13.96 18.82
N GLU A 305 -4.53 13.65 18.57
CA GLU A 305 -5.58 14.64 18.34
C GLU A 305 -5.81 15.56 19.55
N TYR A 306 -5.82 15.01 20.76
CA TYR A 306 -6.14 15.77 22.00
C TYR A 306 -4.91 16.27 22.78
N GLY A 307 -3.68 16.10 22.24
CA GLY A 307 -2.46 16.70 22.80
C GLY A 307 -2.16 16.31 24.26
N GLY A 308 -2.65 15.16 24.72
CA GLY A 308 -2.49 14.69 26.10
C GLY A 308 -3.34 15.41 27.16
N GLU A 309 -4.07 16.48 26.83
CA GLU A 309 -5.01 17.16 27.74
C GLU A 309 -6.45 16.75 27.42
N PHE A 310 -6.83 15.56 27.86
CA PHE A 310 -8.23 15.12 27.83
C PHE A 310 -9.09 16.03 28.71
N SER A 311 -9.89 16.88 28.06
CA SER A 311 -10.89 17.71 28.72
C SER A 311 -12.25 16.99 28.75
N ALA A 312 -13.20 17.48 29.56
CA ALA A 312 -14.56 16.95 29.57
C ALA A 312 -15.32 17.15 28.24
N ASP A 313 -14.73 17.87 27.28
CA ASP A 313 -15.28 18.20 25.96
C ASP A 313 -14.65 17.37 24.81
N SER A 314 -13.83 16.35 25.08
CA SER A 314 -13.31 15.43 24.04
C SER A 314 -14.42 14.55 23.48
N ASP A 315 -14.54 14.48 22.14
CA ASP A 315 -15.65 13.76 21.46
C ASP A 315 -15.50 12.23 21.51
N VAL A 316 -14.26 11.71 21.62
CA VAL A 316 -13.96 10.27 21.69
C VAL A 316 -13.11 9.97 22.95
N PRO A 317 -13.57 9.09 23.87
CA PRO A 317 -12.79 8.72 25.05
C PRO A 317 -11.67 7.73 24.70
N CYS A 318 -10.44 7.99 25.16
CA CYS A 318 -9.38 6.99 25.18
C CYS A 318 -9.52 6.09 26.42
N PHE A 319 -9.73 4.79 26.20
CA PHE A 319 -9.89 3.81 27.29
C PHE A 319 -8.56 3.22 27.78
N TYR A 320 -7.45 3.48 27.08
CA TYR A 320 -6.13 2.96 27.44
C TYR A 320 -6.11 1.43 27.59
N PHE A 321 -6.77 0.71 26.69
CA PHE A 321 -6.82 -0.76 26.68
C PHE A 321 -5.41 -1.35 26.57
N VAL A 322 -4.52 -0.75 25.78
CA VAL A 322 -3.13 -1.22 25.63
C VAL A 322 -2.40 -1.13 26.96
N LYS A 323 -2.50 0.01 27.65
CA LYS A 323 -1.89 0.21 28.98
C LYS A 323 -2.43 -0.77 30.02
N GLN A 324 -3.72 -1.10 29.96
CA GLN A 324 -4.34 -2.08 30.86
C GLN A 324 -3.85 -3.52 30.59
N ALA A 325 -3.64 -3.88 29.31
CA ALA A 325 -3.17 -5.21 28.90
C ALA A 325 -1.65 -5.39 29.01
N LEU A 326 -0.90 -4.30 29.18
CA LEU A 326 0.55 -4.22 29.08
C LEU A 326 1.33 -5.32 29.82
N PRO A 327 1.03 -5.66 31.10
CA PRO A 327 1.80 -6.65 31.86
C PRO A 327 1.76 -8.07 31.27
N VAL A 328 0.78 -8.35 30.42
CA VAL A 328 0.61 -9.67 29.79
C VAL A 328 0.82 -9.60 28.28
N LEU A 329 0.42 -8.49 27.65
CA LEU A 329 0.62 -8.27 26.22
C LEU A 329 2.12 -8.19 25.87
N VAL A 330 2.93 -7.46 26.65
CA VAL A 330 4.37 -7.34 26.35
C VAL A 330 5.08 -8.69 26.40
N PRO A 331 4.97 -9.51 27.48
CA PRO A 331 5.55 -10.86 27.47
C PRO A 331 5.06 -11.73 26.31
N LEU A 332 3.78 -11.62 25.94
CA LEU A 332 3.21 -12.37 24.83
C LEU A 332 3.88 -11.99 23.50
N LEU A 333 4.05 -10.69 23.22
CA LEU A 333 4.71 -10.22 22.00
C LEU A 333 6.20 -10.61 21.98
N LEU A 334 6.89 -10.54 23.13
CA LEU A 334 8.29 -10.96 23.22
C LEU A 334 8.47 -12.46 22.95
N GLU A 335 7.50 -13.31 23.33
CA GLU A 335 7.49 -14.73 22.99
C GLU A 335 7.37 -14.96 21.48
N THR A 336 6.64 -14.13 20.74
CA THR A 336 6.50 -14.30 19.29
C THR A 336 7.77 -13.94 18.55
N LEU A 337 8.58 -13.01 19.09
CA LEU A 337 9.87 -12.66 18.50
C LEU A 337 10.84 -13.85 18.45
N LEU A 338 10.65 -14.90 19.25
CA LEU A 338 11.48 -16.11 19.24
C LEU A 338 11.10 -17.12 18.14
N LYS A 339 10.11 -16.80 17.30
CA LYS A 339 9.56 -17.69 16.27
C LYS A 339 10.04 -17.32 14.86
N GLN A 340 11.28 -16.84 14.73
CA GLN A 340 11.85 -16.47 13.42
C GLN A 340 12.07 -17.70 12.53
N GLU A 341 11.80 -17.51 11.23
CA GLU A 341 12.04 -18.50 10.17
C GLU A 341 13.45 -18.32 9.59
N GLU A 342 14.10 -19.41 9.19
CA GLU A 342 15.51 -19.35 8.73
C GLU A 342 15.67 -18.73 7.35
N ASP A 343 14.67 -18.90 6.48
CA ASP A 343 14.66 -18.45 5.08
C ASP A 343 13.91 -17.12 4.89
N GLN A 344 13.63 -16.38 5.98
CA GLN A 344 12.84 -15.14 5.93
C GLN A 344 13.48 -14.03 5.08
N ASP A 345 14.80 -14.08 4.87
CA ASP A 345 15.57 -13.14 4.05
C ASP A 345 15.46 -13.39 2.54
N GLN A 346 14.86 -14.52 2.14
CA GLN A 346 14.70 -14.91 0.72
C GLN A 346 13.36 -14.45 0.11
N ASP A 347 12.38 -14.07 0.94
CA ASP A 347 11.07 -13.61 0.49
C ASP A 347 10.80 -12.19 1.03
N GLU A 348 11.01 -11.19 0.17
CA GLU A 348 10.73 -9.77 0.51
C GLU A 348 9.26 -9.51 0.88
N GLY A 349 8.34 -10.42 0.55
CA GLY A 349 6.91 -10.32 0.89
C GLY A 349 6.49 -11.14 2.12
N ALA A 350 7.43 -11.79 2.81
CA ALA A 350 7.11 -12.59 3.99
C ALA A 350 6.54 -11.72 5.11
N TRP A 351 5.42 -12.16 5.68
CA TRP A 351 4.82 -11.57 6.88
C TRP A 351 4.46 -12.70 7.86
N ASN A 352 5.29 -12.85 8.89
CA ASN A 352 5.22 -13.94 9.87
C ASN A 352 4.95 -13.44 11.29
N ILE A 353 4.75 -14.38 12.21
CA ILE A 353 4.38 -14.08 13.60
C ILE A 353 5.43 -13.26 14.37
N ALA A 354 6.72 -13.39 14.03
CA ALA A 354 7.80 -12.63 14.67
C ALA A 354 7.77 -11.17 14.20
N MET A 355 7.60 -10.94 12.89
CA MET A 355 7.46 -9.60 12.31
C MET A 355 6.21 -8.88 12.82
N ALA A 356 5.06 -9.58 12.85
CA ALA A 356 3.82 -9.04 13.40
C ALA A 356 3.98 -8.67 14.89
N GLY A 357 4.62 -9.55 15.67
CA GLY A 357 4.90 -9.28 17.07
C GLY A 357 5.83 -8.08 17.31
N GLY A 358 6.90 -7.96 16.53
CA GLY A 358 7.85 -6.85 16.63
C GLY A 358 7.26 -5.51 16.21
N THR A 359 6.41 -5.53 15.19
CA THR A 359 5.64 -4.36 14.74
C THR A 359 4.63 -3.93 15.81
N CYS A 360 3.84 -4.87 16.32
CA CYS A 360 2.88 -4.62 17.39
C CYS A 360 3.58 -4.11 18.66
N LEU A 361 4.75 -4.65 19.02
CA LEU A 361 5.55 -4.17 20.16
C LEU A 361 5.98 -2.71 19.98
N GLY A 362 6.35 -2.31 18.76
CA GLY A 362 6.67 -0.91 18.45
C GLY A 362 5.45 0.01 18.56
N LEU A 363 4.29 -0.42 18.08
CA LEU A 363 3.03 0.31 18.27
C LEU A 363 2.68 0.44 19.75
N VAL A 364 2.79 -0.65 20.53
CA VAL A 364 2.62 -0.62 21.99
C VAL A 364 3.55 0.42 22.63
N ALA A 365 4.83 0.46 22.23
CA ALA A 365 5.79 1.43 22.74
C ALA A 365 5.40 2.88 22.43
N ARG A 366 4.94 3.16 21.20
CA ARG A 366 4.37 4.46 20.80
C ARG A 366 3.15 4.84 21.62
N THR A 367 2.23 3.90 21.87
CA THR A 367 0.99 4.17 22.62
C THR A 367 1.24 4.44 24.11
N VAL A 368 2.12 3.67 24.78
CA VAL A 368 2.27 3.75 26.25
C VAL A 368 3.53 4.48 26.73
N GLY A 369 4.44 4.83 25.82
CA GLY A 369 5.68 5.53 26.13
C GLY A 369 6.55 4.78 27.15
N ASP A 370 7.05 5.49 28.16
CA ASP A 370 8.00 4.99 29.16
C ASP A 370 7.57 3.70 29.89
N ASP A 371 6.26 3.42 29.97
CA ASP A 371 5.70 2.29 30.70
C ASP A 371 6.10 0.93 30.09
N VAL A 372 6.47 0.88 28.81
CA VAL A 372 6.89 -0.36 28.13
C VAL A 372 8.30 -0.80 28.53
N VAL A 373 9.20 0.16 28.81
CA VAL A 373 10.63 -0.06 29.03
C VAL A 373 10.91 -1.08 30.14
N PRO A 374 10.35 -0.96 31.37
CA PRO A 374 10.64 -1.91 32.44
C PRO A 374 10.14 -3.35 32.16
N LEU A 375 9.23 -3.54 31.21
CA LEU A 375 8.71 -4.85 30.84
C LEU A 375 9.54 -5.55 29.77
N VAL A 376 10.16 -4.76 28.88
CA VAL A 376 10.98 -5.29 27.77
C VAL A 376 12.44 -5.50 28.17
N MET A 377 13.02 -4.61 28.99
CA MET A 377 14.43 -4.68 29.37
C MET A 377 14.87 -6.02 29.98
N PRO A 378 14.09 -6.67 30.88
CA PRO A 378 14.47 -7.98 31.43
C PRO A 378 14.65 -9.05 30.34
N PHE A 379 13.80 -9.06 29.32
CA PHE A 379 13.90 -9.99 28.20
C PHE A 379 15.16 -9.73 27.37
N ILE A 380 15.51 -8.46 27.14
CA ILE A 380 16.73 -8.07 26.42
C ILE A 380 17.96 -8.54 27.20
N GLU A 381 18.07 -8.17 28.47
CA GLU A 381 19.20 -8.52 29.33
C GLU A 381 19.41 -10.04 29.45
N GLU A 382 18.33 -10.81 29.45
CA GLU A 382 18.40 -12.27 29.51
C GLU A 382 18.90 -12.89 28.19
N ASN A 383 18.45 -12.38 27.04
CA ASN A 383 18.58 -13.06 25.76
C ASN A 383 19.73 -12.55 24.87
N ILE A 384 20.15 -11.30 25.03
CA ILE A 384 21.08 -10.61 24.11
C ILE A 384 22.46 -11.27 23.97
N THR A 385 22.90 -12.05 24.95
CA THR A 385 24.18 -12.79 24.92
C THR A 385 24.03 -14.31 24.84
N LYS A 386 22.82 -14.83 24.59
CA LYS A 386 22.59 -16.28 24.54
C LYS A 386 23.22 -16.91 23.28
N PRO A 387 23.59 -18.19 23.32
CA PRO A 387 24.22 -18.87 22.19
C PRO A 387 23.26 -19.07 21.01
N ASP A 388 21.96 -19.17 21.25
CA ASP A 388 20.96 -19.25 20.20
C ASP A 388 20.78 -17.89 19.51
N TRP A 389 20.91 -17.88 18.18
CA TRP A 389 20.80 -16.65 17.40
C TRP A 389 19.37 -16.10 17.44
N ARG A 390 18.34 -16.95 17.55
CA ARG A 390 16.94 -16.52 17.66
C ARG A 390 16.70 -15.68 18.91
N GLN A 391 17.38 -16.01 20.01
CA GLN A 391 17.29 -15.24 21.25
C GLN A 391 18.04 -13.91 21.15
N ARG A 392 19.23 -13.90 20.54
CA ARG A 392 19.98 -12.66 20.35
C ARG A 392 19.26 -11.72 19.39
N GLU A 393 18.78 -12.23 18.26
CA GLU A 393 18.02 -11.47 17.28
C GLU A 393 16.74 -10.91 17.91
N ALA A 394 15.94 -11.74 18.60
CA ALA A 394 14.72 -11.29 19.27
C ALA A 394 14.97 -10.20 20.32
N ALA A 395 16.07 -10.30 21.09
CA ALA A 395 16.46 -9.27 22.05
C ALA A 395 16.84 -7.95 21.36
N THR A 396 17.60 -8.02 20.26
CA THR A 396 17.95 -6.85 19.45
C THR A 396 16.70 -6.24 18.81
N TYR A 397 15.81 -7.06 18.26
CA TYR A 397 14.58 -6.62 17.62
C TYR A 397 13.66 -5.93 18.63
N ALA A 398 13.44 -6.54 19.80
CA ALA A 398 12.68 -5.96 20.89
C ALA A 398 13.25 -4.60 21.32
N PHE A 399 14.58 -4.47 21.41
CA PHE A 399 15.21 -3.21 21.75
C PHE A 399 14.95 -2.14 20.69
N GLY A 400 15.13 -2.47 19.41
CA GLY A 400 14.88 -1.55 18.31
C GLY A 400 13.41 -1.13 18.19
N SER A 401 12.47 -2.05 18.44
CA SER A 401 11.02 -1.75 18.42
C SER A 401 10.61 -0.71 19.46
N ILE A 402 11.27 -0.65 20.62
CA ILE A 402 10.93 0.31 21.69
C ILE A 402 11.71 1.63 21.65
N LEU A 403 12.49 1.88 20.60
CA LEU A 403 13.25 3.14 20.45
C LEU A 403 12.38 4.34 20.04
N GLU A 404 11.12 4.10 19.70
CA GLU A 404 10.13 5.11 19.38
C GLU A 404 8.95 5.00 20.35
N GLY A 405 8.49 6.14 20.87
CA GLY A 405 7.43 6.21 21.89
C GLY A 405 7.94 6.65 23.26
N PRO A 406 8.82 5.88 23.95
CA PRO A 406 9.39 6.32 25.22
C PRO A 406 10.18 7.63 25.09
N SER A 407 10.25 8.36 26.20
CA SER A 407 10.92 9.66 26.23
C SER A 407 12.43 9.53 25.97
N PRO A 408 13.07 10.51 25.29
CA PRO A 408 14.52 10.51 25.10
C PRO A 408 15.29 10.40 26.42
N ASP A 409 14.81 11.05 27.49
CA ASP A 409 15.40 10.97 28.83
C ASP A 409 15.50 9.53 29.36
N LYS A 410 14.53 8.68 29.00
CA LYS A 410 14.51 7.27 29.38
C LYS A 410 15.40 6.42 28.48
N LEU A 411 15.43 6.71 27.18
CA LEU A 411 16.12 5.89 26.18
C LEU A 411 17.62 6.18 26.06
N ILE A 412 18.03 7.46 26.15
CA ILE A 412 19.43 7.88 25.96
C ILE A 412 20.41 7.13 26.90
N PRO A 413 20.13 6.96 28.20
CA PRO A 413 21.02 6.19 29.07
C PRO A 413 21.17 4.72 28.64
N LEU A 414 20.09 4.09 28.17
CA LEU A 414 20.08 2.71 27.71
C LEU A 414 20.88 2.57 26.41
N VAL A 415 20.66 3.48 25.46
CA VAL A 415 21.37 3.50 24.18
C VAL A 415 22.85 3.77 24.34
N ASN A 416 23.25 4.67 25.25
CA ASN A 416 24.68 4.90 25.54
C ASN A 416 25.40 3.65 26.02
N ILE A 417 24.71 2.75 26.73
CA ILE A 417 25.26 1.45 27.14
C ILE A 417 25.26 0.46 25.96
N ALA A 418 24.15 0.39 25.23
CA ALA A 418 23.92 -0.58 24.17
C ALA A 418 24.74 -0.31 22.89
N LEU A 419 25.05 0.95 22.57
CA LEU A 419 25.68 1.36 21.30
C LEU A 419 26.98 0.59 21.01
N ASN A 420 27.88 0.51 21.98
CA ASN A 420 29.15 -0.21 21.81
C ASN A 420 28.95 -1.72 21.62
N PHE A 421 27.93 -2.28 22.29
CA PHE A 421 27.57 -3.68 22.12
C PHE A 421 27.04 -3.92 20.70
N MET A 422 26.10 -3.09 20.22
CA MET A 422 25.50 -3.21 18.89
C MET A 422 26.54 -3.03 17.77
N LEU A 423 27.43 -2.04 17.89
CA LEU A 423 28.55 -1.87 16.94
C LEU A 423 29.47 -3.10 16.90
N THR A 424 29.66 -3.76 18.04
CA THR A 424 30.44 -5.01 18.11
C THR A 424 29.68 -6.18 17.51
N ALA A 425 28.39 -6.32 17.81
CA ALA A 425 27.54 -7.40 17.33
C ALA A 425 27.38 -7.37 15.81
N LEU A 426 27.13 -6.19 15.22
CA LEU A 426 27.06 -6.01 13.77
C LEU A 426 28.32 -6.53 13.05
N MET A 427 29.49 -6.31 13.63
CA MET A 427 30.76 -6.76 13.05
C MET A 427 31.10 -8.22 13.31
N LYS A 428 30.65 -8.79 14.43
CA LYS A 428 31.23 -10.05 14.97
C LYS A 428 30.23 -11.16 15.20
N ASP A 429 28.92 -10.92 15.16
CA ASP A 429 27.95 -11.99 15.32
C ASP A 429 28.09 -13.00 14.16
N PRO A 430 28.08 -14.31 14.42
CA PRO A 430 28.18 -15.30 13.36
C PRO A 430 26.93 -15.42 12.49
N ASN A 431 25.78 -14.89 12.92
CA ASN A 431 24.50 -15.05 12.24
C ASN A 431 24.06 -13.75 11.54
N ASN A 432 23.69 -13.87 10.27
CA ASN A 432 23.31 -12.71 9.44
C ASN A 432 22.00 -12.07 9.86
N HIS A 433 21.01 -12.83 10.35
CA HIS A 433 19.76 -12.27 10.89
C HIS A 433 20.04 -11.36 12.10
N VAL A 434 20.94 -11.78 13.00
CA VAL A 434 21.33 -10.94 14.14
C VAL A 434 22.01 -9.65 13.66
N LYS A 435 22.91 -9.73 12.67
CA LYS A 435 23.59 -8.56 12.10
C LYS A 435 22.61 -7.62 11.41
N ASP A 436 21.67 -8.15 10.63
CA ASP A 436 20.65 -7.42 9.89
C ASP A 436 19.78 -6.60 10.85
N THR A 437 19.19 -7.25 11.85
CA THR A 437 18.41 -6.60 12.91
C THR A 437 19.26 -5.63 13.73
N THR A 438 20.54 -5.90 13.95
CA THR A 438 21.46 -4.98 14.65
C THR A 438 21.70 -3.71 13.85
N ALA A 439 21.93 -3.82 12.54
CA ALA A 439 22.09 -2.67 11.66
C ALA A 439 20.80 -1.83 11.58
N TRP A 440 19.64 -2.49 11.46
CA TRP A 440 18.34 -1.82 11.54
C TRP A 440 18.15 -1.09 12.88
N THR A 441 18.49 -1.74 14.00
CA THR A 441 18.37 -1.16 15.34
C THR A 441 19.29 0.05 15.52
N LEU A 442 20.52 0.00 14.98
CA LEU A 442 21.41 1.16 14.94
C LEU A 442 20.81 2.31 14.13
N GLY A 443 20.20 2.02 12.98
CA GLY A 443 19.46 3.02 12.20
C GLY A 443 18.38 3.70 13.01
N ARG A 444 17.56 2.94 13.75
CA ARG A 444 16.54 3.51 14.65
C ARG A 444 17.13 4.36 15.77
N MET A 445 18.29 4.00 16.33
CA MET A 445 18.97 4.86 17.30
C MET A 445 19.33 6.22 16.68
N PHE A 446 19.81 6.23 15.44
CA PHE A 446 20.18 7.46 14.74
C PHE A 446 18.95 8.27 14.28
N GLU A 447 17.86 7.60 13.95
CA GLU A 447 16.61 8.25 13.54
C GLU A 447 15.95 8.99 14.72
N PHE A 448 15.78 8.33 15.87
CA PHE A 448 14.97 8.88 16.97
C PHE A 448 15.78 9.57 18.07
N LEU A 449 17.09 9.26 18.20
CA LEU A 449 17.92 9.72 19.31
C LEU A 449 19.16 10.51 18.86
N HIS A 450 19.16 11.00 17.62
CA HIS A 450 20.16 11.91 17.09
C HIS A 450 19.48 13.03 16.28
N GLY A 451 19.97 14.27 16.41
CA GLY A 451 19.43 15.44 15.72
C GLY A 451 19.61 16.74 16.50
N SER A 452 19.24 17.87 15.86
CA SER A 452 19.33 19.22 16.43
C SER A 452 18.36 19.48 17.60
N ALA A 453 17.29 18.69 17.69
CA ALA A 453 16.25 18.83 18.71
C ALA A 453 16.61 18.24 20.10
N LEU A 454 17.71 17.48 20.21
CA LEU A 454 18.10 16.81 21.45
C LEU A 454 19.20 17.56 22.19
N GLU A 455 19.02 17.78 23.50
CA GLU A 455 20.01 18.45 24.34
C GLU A 455 21.31 17.63 24.50
N THR A 456 21.21 16.29 24.47
CA THR A 456 22.35 15.37 24.61
C THR A 456 22.35 14.32 23.50
N PRO A 457 23.07 14.54 22.38
CA PRO A 457 23.09 13.60 21.28
C PRO A 457 23.84 12.32 21.65
N ILE A 458 23.35 11.17 21.18
CA ILE A 458 24.05 9.87 21.33
C ILE A 458 25.35 9.82 20.52
N ILE A 459 25.47 10.66 19.48
CA ILE A 459 26.64 10.78 18.63
C ILE A 459 27.57 11.84 19.19
N THR A 460 28.81 11.43 19.48
CA THR A 460 29.84 12.25 20.11
C THR A 460 31.11 12.24 19.26
N GLN A 461 31.98 13.23 19.47
CA GLN A 461 33.30 13.26 18.83
C GLN A 461 34.14 12.01 19.14
N THR A 462 33.86 11.31 20.25
CA THR A 462 34.59 10.11 20.65
C THR A 462 34.10 8.83 19.98
N ASN A 463 32.83 8.74 19.57
CA ASN A 463 32.26 7.51 19.01
C ASN A 463 32.05 7.55 17.49
N ILE A 464 31.94 8.74 16.88
CA ILE A 464 31.60 8.89 15.46
C ILE A 464 32.57 8.15 14.52
N GLN A 465 33.88 8.21 14.79
CA GLN A 465 34.86 7.50 13.97
C GLN A 465 34.63 5.98 13.98
N GLN A 466 34.31 5.42 15.15
CA GLN A 466 34.02 3.99 15.28
C GLN A 466 32.72 3.62 14.57
N ILE A 467 31.67 4.44 14.73
CA ILE A 467 30.37 4.24 14.07
C ILE A 467 30.56 4.18 12.56
N ILE A 468 31.19 5.20 11.97
CA ILE A 468 31.45 5.25 10.52
C ILE A 468 32.27 4.04 10.09
N THR A 469 33.37 3.72 10.78
CA THR A 469 34.22 2.58 10.43
C THR A 469 33.42 1.26 10.38
N VAL A 470 32.54 1.05 11.36
CA VAL A 470 31.70 -0.15 11.45
C VAL A 470 30.67 -0.18 10.32
N LEU A 471 29.95 0.93 10.08
CA LEU A 471 28.93 0.99 9.02
C LEU A 471 29.54 0.75 7.64
N LEU A 472 30.65 1.45 7.31
CA LEU A 472 31.32 1.30 6.01
C LEU A 472 31.90 -0.10 5.80
N GLN A 473 32.31 -0.78 6.87
CA GLN A 473 32.78 -2.16 6.78
C GLN A 473 31.61 -3.15 6.63
N SER A 474 30.47 -2.87 7.25
CA SER A 474 29.25 -3.69 7.19
C SER A 474 28.55 -3.61 5.82
N MET A 475 28.73 -2.51 5.08
CA MET A 475 28.31 -2.39 3.67
C MET A 475 28.95 -3.41 2.71
N LYS A 476 30.00 -4.11 3.17
CA LYS A 476 30.68 -5.18 2.41
C LYS A 476 30.20 -6.58 2.82
N ASP A 477 29.28 -6.68 3.76
CA ASP A 477 28.68 -7.96 4.19
C ASP A 477 27.57 -8.38 3.22
N VAL A 478 26.83 -9.46 3.53
CA VAL A 478 25.70 -9.94 2.71
C VAL A 478 24.65 -8.84 2.42
N PRO A 479 23.90 -8.93 1.30
CA PRO A 479 23.06 -7.83 0.80
C PRO A 479 22.08 -7.23 1.80
N ASN A 480 21.35 -8.04 2.57
CA ASN A 480 20.42 -7.58 3.60
C ASN A 480 21.11 -6.76 4.69
N VAL A 481 22.21 -7.27 5.26
CA VAL A 481 23.00 -6.55 6.28
C VAL A 481 23.57 -5.25 5.71
N ALA A 482 24.06 -5.28 4.47
CA ALA A 482 24.62 -4.11 3.81
C ALA A 482 23.55 -3.05 3.53
N GLU A 483 22.33 -3.46 3.17
CA GLU A 483 21.19 -2.56 2.96
C GLU A 483 20.82 -1.84 4.27
N LYS A 484 20.71 -2.58 5.38
CA LYS A 484 20.47 -1.96 6.70
C LYS A 484 21.63 -1.07 7.17
N ALA A 485 22.87 -1.40 6.82
CA ALA A 485 24.02 -0.54 7.11
C ALA A 485 23.98 0.78 6.31
N CYS A 486 23.51 0.75 5.05
CA CYS A 486 23.20 1.95 4.28
C CYS A 486 22.10 2.77 4.97
N GLY A 487 20.97 2.15 5.32
CA GLY A 487 19.87 2.82 6.03
C GLY A 487 20.30 3.44 7.37
N ALA A 488 21.17 2.76 8.14
CA ALA A 488 21.71 3.35 9.36
C ALA A 488 22.59 4.57 9.08
N LEU A 489 23.42 4.53 8.04
CA LEU A 489 24.19 5.70 7.62
C LEU A 489 23.30 6.84 7.12
N TYR A 490 22.19 6.53 6.44
CA TYR A 490 21.20 7.51 6.00
C TYR A 490 20.70 8.35 7.19
N PHE A 491 20.18 7.70 8.23
CA PHE A 491 19.68 8.42 9.42
C PHE A 491 20.79 9.14 10.20
N LEU A 492 22.01 8.58 10.22
CA LEU A 492 23.16 9.27 10.79
C LEU A 492 23.50 10.55 10.02
N ALA A 493 23.39 10.56 8.69
CA ALA A 493 23.60 11.76 7.88
C ALA A 493 22.49 12.78 8.09
N GLN A 494 21.24 12.33 8.08
CA GLN A 494 20.04 13.17 8.24
C GLN A 494 20.04 13.94 9.56
N GLY A 495 20.49 13.34 10.68
CA GLY A 495 20.57 14.03 11.96
C GLY A 495 21.55 15.22 12.00
N TYR A 496 22.35 15.43 10.94
CA TYR A 496 23.20 16.60 10.74
C TYR A 496 22.70 17.59 9.68
N GLU A 497 21.48 17.44 9.14
CA GLU A 497 20.91 18.34 8.13
C GLU A 497 20.94 19.81 8.58
N ASP A 498 20.66 20.06 9.87
CA ASP A 498 20.66 21.39 10.50
C ASP A 498 22.03 21.88 11.01
N ALA A 499 23.11 21.13 10.82
CA ALA A 499 24.41 21.39 11.48
C ALA A 499 25.12 22.69 11.03
N GLY A 500 24.47 23.53 10.22
CA GLY A 500 25.01 24.76 9.65
C GLY A 500 25.89 24.49 8.43
N SER A 501 26.11 25.53 7.61
CA SER A 501 26.75 25.41 6.29
C SER A 501 28.28 25.25 6.33
N SER A 502 28.94 25.50 7.47
CA SER A 502 30.40 25.59 7.52
C SER A 502 31.13 24.26 7.71
N SER A 503 30.71 23.39 8.65
CA SER A 503 31.38 22.09 8.87
C SER A 503 30.50 21.16 9.71
N SER A 504 30.51 19.87 9.39
CA SER A 504 29.78 18.81 10.09
C SER A 504 30.75 17.78 10.66
N PRO A 505 30.42 17.09 11.76
CA PRO A 505 31.18 15.93 12.24
C PRO A 505 31.40 14.84 11.19
N LEU A 506 30.56 14.79 10.13
CA LEU A 506 30.74 13.88 8.99
C LEU A 506 31.73 14.37 7.93
N THR A 507 32.06 15.67 7.88
CA THR A 507 32.96 16.25 6.87
C THR A 507 34.29 15.49 6.75
N PRO A 508 34.99 15.10 7.83
CA PRO A 508 36.25 14.35 7.73
C PRO A 508 36.12 12.98 7.06
N PHE A 509 34.93 12.39 7.08
CA PHE A 509 34.65 11.04 6.59
C PHE A 509 33.94 11.04 5.23
N PHE A 510 33.55 12.21 4.71
CA PHE A 510 32.71 12.34 3.53
C PHE A 510 33.23 11.55 2.32
N GLN A 511 34.54 11.68 2.02
CA GLN A 511 35.15 10.97 0.90
C GLN A 511 35.09 9.44 1.06
N GLU A 512 35.34 8.93 2.27
CA GLU A 512 35.32 7.49 2.55
C GLU A 512 33.89 6.94 2.46
N ILE A 513 32.92 7.70 2.98
CA ILE A 513 31.50 7.37 2.91
C ILE A 513 31.03 7.26 1.46
N VAL A 514 31.28 8.29 0.67
CA VAL A 514 30.87 8.33 -0.76
C VAL A 514 31.51 7.18 -1.53
N GLN A 515 32.80 6.91 -1.31
CA GLN A 515 33.48 5.80 -1.96
C GLN A 515 32.89 4.44 -1.57
N ALA A 516 32.53 4.24 -0.31
CA ALA A 516 31.92 3.00 0.17
C ALA A 516 30.52 2.78 -0.43
N LEU A 517 29.69 3.84 -0.48
CA LEU A 517 28.35 3.79 -1.09
C LEU A 517 28.42 3.48 -2.58
N LEU A 518 29.30 4.17 -3.32
CA LEU A 518 29.55 3.84 -4.73
C LEU A 518 30.10 2.41 -4.88
N THR A 519 30.91 1.91 -3.95
CA THR A 519 31.35 0.51 -4.01
C THR A 519 30.17 -0.44 -3.84
N ALA A 520 29.22 -0.12 -2.94
CA ALA A 520 28.03 -0.92 -2.70
C ALA A 520 27.09 -0.96 -3.93
N THR A 521 26.90 0.17 -4.63
CA THR A 521 26.03 0.23 -5.83
C THR A 521 26.55 -0.64 -6.98
N HIS A 522 27.87 -0.89 -7.03
CA HIS A 522 28.56 -1.66 -8.06
C HIS A 522 28.78 -3.14 -7.72
N ARG A 523 28.31 -3.63 -6.56
CA ARG A 523 28.45 -5.05 -6.22
C ARG A 523 27.67 -5.93 -7.20
N GLU A 524 28.14 -7.16 -7.39
CA GLU A 524 27.47 -8.14 -8.25
C GLU A 524 26.08 -8.53 -7.71
N ASP A 525 25.94 -8.58 -6.40
CA ASP A 525 24.72 -8.88 -5.64
C ASP A 525 23.93 -7.61 -5.25
N ALA A 526 24.26 -6.43 -5.78
CA ALA A 526 23.59 -5.18 -5.43
C ALA A 526 22.08 -5.14 -5.77
N GLY A 527 21.62 -6.04 -6.65
CA GLY A 527 20.20 -6.18 -6.97
C GLY A 527 19.40 -6.99 -5.95
N GLU A 528 20.05 -7.63 -4.98
CA GLU A 528 19.40 -8.41 -3.93
C GLU A 528 19.06 -7.50 -2.73
N SER A 529 17.95 -7.80 -2.03
CA SER A 529 17.49 -7.08 -0.83
C SER A 529 17.42 -5.56 -1.00
N ARG A 530 17.25 -5.06 -2.23
CA ARG A 530 17.24 -3.62 -2.58
C ARG A 530 18.51 -2.85 -2.21
N LEU A 531 19.66 -3.53 -2.07
CA LEU A 531 20.93 -2.90 -1.66
C LEU A 531 21.31 -1.70 -2.54
N ARG A 532 21.18 -1.82 -3.86
CA ARG A 532 21.52 -0.73 -4.79
C ARG A 532 20.67 0.52 -4.54
N THR A 533 19.37 0.34 -4.35
CA THR A 533 18.42 1.42 -4.08
C THR A 533 18.78 2.12 -2.77
N ALA A 534 18.95 1.35 -1.69
CA ALA A 534 19.35 1.91 -0.39
C ALA A 534 20.70 2.64 -0.43
N ALA A 535 21.68 2.12 -1.20
CA ALA A 535 22.98 2.78 -1.35
C ALA A 535 22.88 4.12 -2.08
N TYR A 536 22.07 4.22 -3.15
CA TYR A 536 21.82 5.49 -3.84
C TYR A 536 21.00 6.47 -2.99
N GLU A 537 19.98 6.01 -2.28
CA GLU A 537 19.19 6.84 -1.35
C GLU A 537 20.07 7.41 -0.23
N THR A 538 20.95 6.58 0.33
CA THR A 538 21.93 7.01 1.33
C THR A 538 22.94 7.99 0.77
N LEU A 539 23.43 7.78 -0.46
CA LEU A 539 24.31 8.73 -1.14
C LEU A 539 23.61 10.08 -1.34
N ASN A 540 22.34 10.07 -1.73
CA ASN A 540 21.54 11.27 -1.89
C ASN A 540 21.44 12.03 -0.57
N GLU A 541 21.16 11.36 0.54
CA GLU A 541 21.06 12.00 1.85
C GLU A 541 22.39 12.59 2.33
N VAL A 542 23.49 11.85 2.14
CA VAL A 542 24.84 12.33 2.43
C VAL A 542 25.16 13.59 1.61
N VAL A 543 24.72 13.65 0.34
CA VAL A 543 24.88 14.84 -0.50
C VAL A 543 23.98 15.99 -0.03
N ARG A 544 22.73 15.75 0.36
CA ARG A 544 21.83 16.79 0.93
C ARG A 544 22.45 17.43 2.17
N CYS A 545 22.95 16.59 3.07
CA CYS A 545 23.58 16.98 4.34
C CYS A 545 25.04 17.45 4.18
N SER A 546 25.57 17.55 2.96
CA SER A 546 26.93 18.00 2.72
C SER A 546 27.12 19.50 3.03
N THR A 547 28.35 19.91 3.35
CA THR A 547 28.72 21.30 3.69
C THR A 547 29.52 21.96 2.57
N ASP A 548 29.76 23.27 2.70
CA ASP A 548 30.59 24.03 1.74
C ASP A 548 32.00 23.44 1.61
N GLU A 549 32.56 22.87 2.69
CA GLU A 549 33.86 22.19 2.70
C GLU A 549 33.89 20.93 1.82
N THR A 550 32.76 20.21 1.75
CA THR A 550 32.61 18.98 0.96
C THR A 550 32.13 19.23 -0.47
N ALA A 551 31.72 20.46 -0.80
CA ALA A 551 31.22 20.80 -2.13
C ALA A 551 32.17 20.44 -3.29
N PRO A 552 33.51 20.59 -3.18
CA PRO A 552 34.43 20.13 -4.22
C PRO A 552 34.39 18.61 -4.46
N MET A 553 34.05 17.82 -3.44
CA MET A 553 33.90 16.36 -3.56
C MET A 553 32.56 16.03 -4.21
N VAL A 554 31.47 16.71 -3.83
CA VAL A 554 30.16 16.58 -4.50
C VAL A 554 30.27 16.93 -5.99
N MET A 555 31.02 17.97 -6.35
CA MET A 555 31.30 18.34 -7.74
C MET A 555 31.96 17.20 -8.55
N GLN A 556 32.78 16.34 -7.92
CA GLN A 556 33.42 15.20 -8.60
C GLN A 556 32.43 14.07 -8.92
N LEU A 557 31.28 14.01 -8.23
CA LEU A 557 30.24 13.02 -8.50
C LEU A 557 29.48 13.30 -9.79
N VAL A 558 29.36 14.57 -10.20
CA VAL A 558 28.65 14.95 -11.43
C VAL A 558 29.13 14.17 -12.66
N PRO A 559 30.42 14.23 -13.07
CA PRO A 559 30.88 13.48 -14.23
C PRO A 559 30.85 11.96 -14.04
N LEU A 560 30.96 11.47 -12.80
CA LEU A 560 30.93 10.03 -12.50
C LEU A 560 29.53 9.45 -12.73
N ILE A 561 28.50 10.04 -12.11
CA ILE A 561 27.11 9.59 -12.24
C ILE A 561 26.61 9.81 -13.68
N MET A 562 27.02 10.89 -14.35
CA MET A 562 26.72 11.10 -15.77
C MET A 562 27.31 10.00 -16.66
N MET A 563 28.55 9.56 -16.37
CA MET A 563 29.20 8.49 -17.12
C MET A 563 28.44 7.17 -16.92
N GLU A 564 28.03 6.85 -15.70
CA GLU A 564 27.23 5.65 -15.43
C GLU A 564 25.88 5.69 -16.14
N LEU A 565 25.16 6.81 -16.08
CA LEU A 565 23.91 7.00 -16.82
C LEU A 565 24.12 6.80 -18.32
N HIS A 566 25.19 7.38 -18.88
CA HIS A 566 25.55 7.18 -20.27
C HIS A 566 25.77 5.70 -20.61
N GLN A 567 26.49 4.94 -19.78
CA GLN A 567 26.73 3.52 -20.00
C GLN A 567 25.43 2.71 -20.03
N THR A 568 24.45 3.03 -19.18
CA THR A 568 23.13 2.38 -19.24
C THR A 568 22.44 2.63 -20.59
N LEU A 569 22.59 3.83 -21.17
CA LEU A 569 21.95 4.21 -22.42
C LEU A 569 22.62 3.59 -23.66
N GLU A 570 23.83 3.05 -23.53
CA GLU A 570 24.56 2.39 -24.63
C GLU A 570 24.36 0.86 -24.66
N ALA A 571 23.79 0.26 -23.62
CA ALA A 571 23.55 -1.18 -23.60
C ALA A 571 22.50 -1.58 -24.66
N GLN A 572 22.81 -2.60 -25.47
CA GLN A 572 21.93 -3.08 -26.54
C GLN A 572 21.57 -4.55 -26.33
N LYS A 573 20.34 -4.92 -26.72
CA LYS A 573 19.80 -6.30 -26.73
C LYS A 573 19.65 -6.93 -25.34
N LEU A 574 18.96 -6.23 -24.45
CA LEU A 574 18.57 -6.75 -23.15
C LEU A 574 17.31 -7.63 -23.25
N SER A 575 17.22 -8.64 -22.40
CA SER A 575 15.97 -9.33 -22.09
C SER A 575 14.97 -8.37 -21.42
N SER A 576 13.71 -8.79 -21.26
CA SER A 576 12.70 -7.96 -20.58
C SER A 576 13.12 -7.61 -19.15
N ASP A 577 13.60 -8.60 -18.40
CA ASP A 577 13.97 -8.46 -16.99
C ASP A 577 15.23 -7.60 -16.83
N GLU A 578 16.22 -7.74 -17.70
CA GLU A 578 17.41 -6.88 -17.71
C GLU A 578 17.07 -5.44 -18.06
N ARG A 579 16.07 -5.24 -18.94
CA ARG A 579 15.61 -3.90 -19.30
C ARG A 579 14.90 -3.22 -18.14
N GLU A 580 14.10 -3.94 -17.37
CA GLU A 580 13.44 -3.42 -16.17
C GLU A 580 14.47 -2.98 -15.12
N LYS A 581 15.45 -3.84 -14.81
CA LYS A 581 16.58 -3.51 -13.92
C LYS A 581 17.39 -2.30 -14.40
N GLN A 582 17.56 -2.18 -15.72
CA GLN A 582 18.22 -1.03 -16.30
C GLN A 582 17.39 0.26 -16.14
N ASN A 583 16.08 0.19 -16.34
CA ASN A 583 15.19 1.35 -16.19
C ASN A 583 15.16 1.83 -14.73
N GLU A 584 15.15 0.90 -13.77
CA GLU A 584 15.27 1.21 -12.35
C GLU A 584 16.60 1.92 -12.05
N LEU A 585 17.72 1.38 -12.56
CA LEU A 585 19.03 2.03 -12.42
C LEU A 585 19.07 3.43 -13.04
N GLN A 586 18.45 3.62 -14.21
CA GLN A 586 18.32 4.95 -14.82
C GLN A 586 17.56 5.92 -13.91
N GLY A 587 16.49 5.46 -13.27
CA GLY A 587 15.76 6.22 -12.25
C GLY A 587 16.65 6.63 -11.09
N LEU A 588 17.36 5.68 -10.48
CA LEU A 588 18.27 5.93 -9.35
C LEU A 588 19.38 6.94 -9.70
N LEU A 589 19.98 6.82 -10.89
CA LEU A 589 21.02 7.74 -11.37
C LEU A 589 20.46 9.14 -11.65
N CYS A 590 19.25 9.24 -12.21
CA CYS A 590 18.55 10.51 -12.40
C CYS A 590 18.21 11.18 -11.06
N GLY A 591 17.66 10.45 -10.09
CA GLY A 591 17.41 10.95 -8.74
C GLY A 591 18.69 11.39 -8.02
N CYS A 592 19.80 10.66 -8.21
CA CYS A 592 21.10 11.06 -7.67
C CYS A 592 21.61 12.37 -8.28
N LEU A 593 21.52 12.50 -9.61
CA LEU A 593 21.84 13.75 -10.28
C LEU A 593 20.93 14.88 -9.79
N GLN A 594 19.62 14.66 -9.63
CA GLN A 594 18.69 15.68 -9.13
C GLN A 594 19.16 16.28 -7.81
N VAL A 595 19.53 15.43 -6.85
CA VAL A 595 19.99 15.87 -5.53
C VAL A 595 21.32 16.63 -5.61
N ILE A 596 22.26 16.14 -6.43
CA ILE A 596 23.53 16.82 -6.68
C ILE A 596 23.30 18.21 -7.31
N ILE A 597 22.38 18.32 -8.28
CA ILE A 597 22.02 19.57 -8.95
C ILE A 597 21.42 20.56 -7.95
N GLN A 598 20.46 20.12 -7.13
CA GLN A 598 19.83 20.95 -6.11
C GLN A 598 20.86 21.47 -5.10
N LYS A 599 21.76 20.60 -4.63
CA LYS A 599 22.80 20.99 -3.67
C LYS A 599 23.77 21.99 -4.26
N LEU A 600 24.37 21.68 -5.41
CA LEU A 600 25.38 22.54 -6.05
C LEU A 600 24.78 23.83 -6.62
N GLY A 601 23.51 23.79 -7.03
CA GLY A 601 22.78 24.94 -7.56
C GLY A 601 22.37 25.97 -6.50
N SER A 602 22.37 25.58 -5.22
CA SER A 602 21.99 26.46 -4.10
C SER A 602 23.01 27.56 -3.78
N ALA A 603 24.28 27.38 -4.18
CA ALA A 603 25.37 28.33 -3.93
C ALA A 603 26.02 28.81 -5.24
N GLU A 604 26.21 30.13 -5.38
CA GLU A 604 26.75 30.75 -6.60
C GLU A 604 28.12 30.21 -7.05
N PRO A 605 29.12 29.97 -6.16
CA PRO A 605 30.44 29.47 -6.58
C PRO A 605 30.38 28.08 -7.21
N THR A 606 29.57 27.18 -6.65
CA THR A 606 29.41 25.80 -7.14
C THR A 606 28.54 25.75 -8.38
N LYS A 607 27.47 26.57 -8.41
CA LYS A 607 26.57 26.71 -9.55
C LYS A 607 27.32 27.04 -10.83
N TYR A 608 28.25 28.00 -10.81
CA TYR A 608 29.03 28.36 -12.00
C TYR A 608 29.83 27.19 -12.59
N VAL A 609 30.44 26.36 -11.73
CA VAL A 609 31.24 25.21 -12.16
C VAL A 609 30.35 24.08 -12.65
N PHE A 610 29.30 23.76 -11.89
CA PHE A 610 28.32 22.74 -12.23
C PHE A 610 27.62 23.00 -13.57
N MET A 611 27.30 24.26 -13.87
CA MET A 611 26.62 24.63 -15.11
C MET A 611 27.42 24.34 -16.38
N GLN A 612 28.73 24.09 -16.29
CA GLN A 612 29.55 23.64 -17.43
C GLN A 612 29.13 22.25 -17.94
N TYR A 613 28.46 21.45 -17.10
CA TYR A 613 27.97 20.12 -17.46
C TYR A 613 26.52 20.13 -17.98
N ALA A 614 25.81 21.26 -17.90
CA ALA A 614 24.37 21.36 -18.14
C ALA A 614 23.95 20.83 -19.52
N ASP A 615 24.70 21.16 -20.58
CA ASP A 615 24.40 20.72 -21.95
C ASP A 615 24.51 19.19 -22.08
N GLN A 616 25.54 18.60 -21.47
CA GLN A 616 25.77 17.16 -21.49
C GLN A 616 24.72 16.41 -20.67
N MET A 617 24.34 16.94 -19.50
CA MET A 617 23.27 16.38 -18.67
C MET A 617 21.93 16.38 -19.40
N MET A 618 21.53 17.49 -20.01
CA MET A 618 20.28 17.54 -20.78
C MET A 618 20.27 16.54 -21.92
N ALA A 619 21.38 16.39 -22.65
CA ALA A 619 21.49 15.38 -23.70
C ALA A 619 21.28 13.94 -23.17
N LEU A 620 21.75 13.63 -21.96
CA LEU A 620 21.52 12.34 -21.31
C LEU A 620 20.06 12.18 -20.87
N PHE A 621 19.48 13.16 -20.19
CA PHE A 621 18.10 13.08 -19.69
C PHE A 621 17.08 12.93 -20.82
N LEU A 622 17.27 13.64 -21.94
CA LEU A 622 16.41 13.49 -23.11
C LEU A 622 16.46 12.07 -23.72
N ARG A 623 17.62 11.40 -23.61
CA ARG A 623 17.77 10.00 -24.05
C ARG A 623 17.09 9.01 -23.09
N VAL A 624 16.97 9.32 -21.80
CA VAL A 624 16.27 8.48 -20.82
C VAL A 624 14.80 8.30 -21.21
N PHE A 625 14.15 9.32 -21.76
CA PHE A 625 12.76 9.20 -22.24
C PHE A 625 12.56 8.15 -23.35
N ALA A 626 13.63 7.73 -24.04
CA ALA A 626 13.54 6.65 -25.02
C ALA A 626 13.35 5.25 -24.39
N SER A 627 13.58 5.10 -23.08
CA SER A 627 13.43 3.82 -22.36
C SER A 627 11.99 3.31 -22.31
N ARG A 628 11.00 4.22 -22.37
CA ARG A 628 9.55 3.98 -22.21
C ARG A 628 9.16 3.32 -20.88
N SER A 629 9.92 3.58 -19.82
CA SER A 629 9.53 3.22 -18.45
C SER A 629 8.93 4.43 -17.74
N ALA A 630 7.81 4.25 -17.03
CA ALA A 630 7.18 5.30 -16.23
C ALA A 630 8.13 5.80 -15.12
N THR A 631 8.75 4.89 -14.36
CA THR A 631 9.66 5.24 -13.25
C THR A 631 10.87 6.05 -13.71
N ALA A 632 11.50 5.65 -14.81
CA ALA A 632 12.61 6.40 -15.41
C ALA A 632 12.15 7.75 -15.98
N HIS A 633 10.89 7.85 -16.44
CA HIS A 633 10.30 9.09 -16.92
C HIS A 633 10.13 10.11 -15.79
N GLU A 634 9.63 9.66 -14.65
CA GLU A 634 9.38 10.48 -13.47
C GLU A 634 10.67 11.12 -12.97
N GLU A 635 11.69 10.29 -12.74
CA GLU A 635 13.01 10.74 -12.29
C GLU A 635 13.70 11.65 -13.32
N ALA A 636 13.57 11.34 -14.62
CA ALA A 636 14.08 12.19 -15.69
C ALA A 636 13.38 13.56 -15.74
N MET A 637 12.07 13.63 -15.48
CA MET A 637 11.34 14.89 -15.39
C MET A 637 11.79 15.70 -14.17
N LEU A 638 11.90 15.06 -12.99
CA LEU A 638 12.32 15.71 -11.75
C LEU A 638 13.74 16.30 -11.85
N VAL A 639 14.71 15.56 -12.39
CA VAL A 639 16.08 16.06 -12.57
C VAL A 639 16.15 17.21 -13.58
N ILE A 640 15.33 17.19 -14.64
CA ILE A 640 15.21 18.31 -15.58
C ILE A 640 14.59 19.54 -14.89
N GLY A 641 13.58 19.36 -14.04
CA GLY A 641 13.01 20.44 -13.23
C GLY A 641 14.05 21.09 -12.31
N ALA A 642 14.84 20.28 -11.61
CA ALA A 642 15.95 20.76 -10.78
C ALA A 642 17.00 21.53 -11.61
N LEU A 643 17.35 21.04 -12.81
CA LEU A 643 18.27 21.73 -13.70
C LEU A 643 17.68 23.03 -14.26
N ALA A 644 16.38 23.08 -14.55
CA ALA A 644 15.69 24.29 -14.96
C ALA A 644 15.76 25.35 -13.87
N TYR A 645 15.44 24.99 -12.63
CA TYR A 645 15.54 25.89 -11.47
C TYR A 645 16.96 26.42 -11.29
N ALA A 646 17.98 25.56 -11.38
CA ALA A 646 19.37 25.96 -11.25
C ALA A 646 19.84 26.88 -12.40
N ALA A 647 19.49 26.55 -13.64
CA ALA A 647 19.89 27.29 -14.84
C ALA A 647 19.15 28.62 -15.02
N GLY A 648 17.94 28.75 -14.47
CA GLY A 648 17.08 29.92 -14.63
C GLY A 648 16.83 30.23 -16.11
N ALA A 649 16.97 31.51 -16.48
CA ALA A 649 16.65 31.98 -17.83
C ALA A 649 17.53 31.38 -18.95
N ASP A 650 18.66 30.76 -18.62
CA ASP A 650 19.53 30.06 -19.57
C ASP A 650 18.99 28.68 -19.97
N PHE A 651 18.02 28.13 -19.23
CA PHE A 651 17.35 26.87 -19.57
C PHE A 651 16.55 26.98 -20.89
N ALA A 652 16.21 28.19 -21.33
CA ALA A 652 15.41 28.45 -22.53
C ALA A 652 15.99 27.77 -23.80
N LYS A 653 17.30 27.54 -23.86
CA LYS A 653 17.94 26.89 -25.01
C LYS A 653 17.53 25.42 -25.19
N TYR A 654 17.07 24.74 -24.13
CA TYR A 654 16.67 23.32 -24.18
C TYR A 654 15.18 23.12 -24.51
N MET A 655 14.36 24.15 -24.31
CA MET A 655 12.90 24.08 -24.50
C MET A 655 12.47 23.60 -25.90
N PRO A 656 13.10 23.99 -27.02
CA PRO A 656 12.67 23.52 -28.34
C PRO A 656 12.70 21.98 -28.50
N GLU A 657 13.63 21.31 -27.84
CA GLU A 657 13.71 19.85 -27.87
C GLU A 657 12.90 19.22 -26.74
N PHE A 658 13.02 19.75 -25.53
CA PHE A 658 12.37 19.20 -24.33
C PHE A 658 10.84 19.30 -24.37
N TYR A 659 10.28 20.34 -25.00
CA TYR A 659 8.84 20.58 -25.03
C TYR A 659 8.01 19.39 -25.53
N ARG A 660 8.53 18.59 -26.47
CA ARG A 660 7.82 17.39 -26.96
C ARG A 660 7.63 16.33 -25.86
N TYR A 661 8.60 16.21 -24.95
CA TYR A 661 8.56 15.26 -23.84
C TYR A 661 7.67 15.79 -22.72
N LEU A 662 7.71 17.10 -22.49
CA LEU A 662 6.79 17.79 -21.59
C LEU A 662 5.34 17.59 -22.03
N GLU A 663 5.04 17.78 -23.31
CA GLU A 663 3.71 17.55 -23.88
C GLU A 663 3.29 16.07 -23.76
N MET A 664 4.21 15.14 -24.04
CA MET A 664 3.95 13.70 -23.89
C MET A 664 3.66 13.30 -22.43
N GLY A 665 4.39 13.85 -21.45
CA GLY A 665 4.15 13.59 -20.03
C GLY A 665 2.81 14.13 -19.54
N LEU A 666 2.43 15.34 -19.98
CA LEU A 666 1.11 15.91 -19.69
C LEU A 666 -0.04 15.13 -20.36
N GLN A 667 0.22 14.48 -21.50
CA GLN A 667 -0.76 13.63 -22.20
C GLN A 667 -0.85 12.20 -21.67
N ASN A 668 0.04 11.77 -20.76
CA ASN A 668 0.04 10.40 -20.27
C ASN A 668 -1.02 10.19 -19.17
N PHE A 669 -2.26 9.93 -19.60
CA PHE A 669 -3.39 9.68 -18.71
C PHE A 669 -3.36 8.30 -18.06
N GLU A 670 -2.60 7.35 -18.61
CA GLU A 670 -2.50 5.98 -18.10
C GLU A 670 -1.58 5.93 -16.87
N ASP A 671 -0.46 6.65 -16.90
CA ASP A 671 0.45 6.81 -15.76
C ASP A 671 0.25 8.16 -15.06
N TYR A 672 -0.75 8.24 -14.17
CA TYR A 672 -1.11 9.49 -13.49
C TYR A 672 0.05 10.14 -12.70
N GLN A 673 1.01 9.34 -12.22
CA GLN A 673 2.18 9.82 -11.48
C GLN A 673 3.13 10.62 -12.39
N VAL A 674 3.43 10.11 -13.58
CA VAL A 674 4.19 10.83 -14.63
C VAL A 674 3.51 12.16 -14.96
N CYS A 675 2.19 12.16 -15.15
CA CYS A 675 1.42 13.38 -15.42
C CYS A 675 1.54 14.38 -14.25
N ALA A 676 1.33 13.95 -13.01
CA ALA A 676 1.43 14.80 -11.82
C ALA A 676 2.83 15.43 -11.66
N ILE A 677 3.89 14.65 -11.85
CA ILE A 677 5.27 15.12 -11.78
C ILE A 677 5.55 16.11 -12.92
N THR A 678 5.10 15.80 -14.13
CA THR A 678 5.27 16.69 -15.29
C THR A 678 4.60 18.04 -15.06
N VAL A 679 3.40 18.04 -14.44
CA VAL A 679 2.72 19.26 -13.98
C VAL A 679 3.60 20.03 -13.00
N GLY A 680 4.15 19.38 -11.98
CA GLY A 680 5.13 19.99 -11.05
C GLY A 680 6.30 20.68 -11.77
N VAL A 681 6.91 19.98 -12.74
CA VAL A 681 8.04 20.45 -13.54
C VAL A 681 7.67 21.64 -14.44
N VAL A 682 6.43 21.70 -14.96
CA VAL A 682 5.92 22.92 -15.63
C VAL A 682 6.04 24.11 -14.68
N GLY A 683 5.67 23.95 -13.41
CA GLY A 683 5.81 25.00 -12.39
C GLY A 683 7.25 25.48 -12.22
N ASP A 684 8.21 24.55 -12.17
CA ASP A 684 9.63 24.89 -12.04
C ASP A 684 10.17 25.62 -13.28
N ILE A 685 9.76 25.18 -14.47
CA ILE A 685 10.13 25.82 -15.74
C ILE A 685 9.54 27.23 -15.84
N CYS A 686 8.30 27.44 -15.40
CA CYS A 686 7.69 28.77 -15.39
C CYS A 686 8.46 29.73 -14.48
N ARG A 687 8.85 29.27 -13.29
CA ARG A 687 9.68 30.06 -12.36
C ARG A 687 11.08 30.34 -12.93
N ALA A 688 11.68 29.36 -13.62
CA ALA A 688 13.02 29.50 -14.18
C ALA A 688 13.07 30.44 -15.39
N LEU A 689 12.07 30.35 -16.27
CA LEU A 689 12.09 31.04 -17.57
C LEU A 689 11.39 32.41 -17.55
N GLU A 690 10.48 32.64 -16.60
CA GLU A 690 9.64 33.85 -16.55
C GLU A 690 9.04 34.12 -17.95
N ASP A 691 9.16 35.34 -18.49
CA ASP A 691 8.64 35.73 -19.81
C ASP A 691 9.11 34.85 -20.98
N LYS A 692 10.22 34.10 -20.84
CA LYS A 692 10.73 33.23 -21.92
C LYS A 692 9.89 31.98 -22.13
N ILE A 693 8.96 31.64 -21.23
CA ILE A 693 8.04 30.50 -21.40
C ILE A 693 6.88 30.79 -22.36
N LEU A 694 6.61 32.06 -22.66
CA LEU A 694 5.46 32.52 -23.46
C LEU A 694 5.20 31.72 -24.75
N PRO A 695 6.21 31.34 -25.57
CA PRO A 695 5.98 30.58 -26.80
C PRO A 695 5.34 29.20 -26.59
N TYR A 696 5.39 28.69 -25.36
CA TYR A 696 4.92 27.36 -24.98
C TYR A 696 3.66 27.41 -24.10
N CYS A 697 3.29 28.57 -23.52
CA CYS A 697 2.14 28.71 -22.60
C CYS A 697 0.86 28.14 -23.25
N ASP A 698 0.55 28.47 -24.50
CA ASP A 698 -0.71 28.05 -25.16
C ASP A 698 -0.88 26.53 -25.23
N GLY A 699 0.19 25.81 -25.57
CA GLY A 699 0.15 24.35 -25.68
C GLY A 699 0.11 23.66 -24.31
N ILE A 700 0.88 24.17 -23.35
CA ILE A 700 0.83 23.72 -21.95
C ILE A 700 -0.58 23.92 -21.38
N MET A 701 -1.14 25.12 -21.52
CA MET A 701 -2.47 25.47 -21.02
C MET A 701 -3.57 24.64 -21.68
N THR A 702 -3.45 24.38 -22.99
CA THR A 702 -4.37 23.49 -23.70
C THR A 702 -4.38 22.09 -23.09
N GLN A 703 -3.21 21.56 -22.72
CA GLN A 703 -3.12 20.24 -22.13
C GLN A 703 -3.60 20.23 -20.68
N LEU A 704 -3.19 21.19 -19.84
CA LEU A 704 -3.66 21.32 -18.46
C LEU A 704 -5.19 21.47 -18.38
N LEU A 705 -5.82 22.20 -19.32
CA LEU A 705 -7.27 22.31 -19.40
C LEU A 705 -7.94 20.98 -19.78
N LYS A 706 -7.32 20.19 -20.65
CA LYS A 706 -7.81 18.83 -20.94
C LYS A 706 -7.71 17.96 -19.70
N ASP A 707 -6.60 18.03 -18.98
CA ASP A 707 -6.36 17.26 -17.75
C ASP A 707 -7.37 17.64 -16.66
N LEU A 708 -7.65 18.94 -16.49
CA LEU A 708 -8.68 19.45 -15.58
C LEU A 708 -10.10 19.02 -16.00
N SER A 709 -10.38 18.97 -17.31
CA SER A 709 -11.67 18.51 -17.83
C SER A 709 -11.87 16.99 -17.76
N SER A 710 -10.79 16.24 -17.49
CA SER A 710 -10.83 14.79 -17.40
C SER A 710 -11.28 14.35 -16.01
N ASN A 711 -12.41 13.63 -15.96
CA ASN A 711 -12.92 13.02 -14.73
C ASN A 711 -12.05 11.85 -14.22
N GLN A 712 -10.98 11.47 -14.95
CA GLN A 712 -10.07 10.38 -14.57
C GLN A 712 -8.92 10.84 -13.66
N LEU A 713 -8.72 12.15 -13.50
CA LEU A 713 -7.50 12.75 -12.96
C LEU A 713 -7.74 13.55 -11.67
N HIS A 714 -8.56 13.06 -10.73
CA HIS A 714 -8.97 13.80 -9.53
C HIS A 714 -7.78 14.25 -8.63
N ARG A 715 -6.66 13.51 -8.62
CA ARG A 715 -5.41 13.89 -7.90
C ARG A 715 -4.55 14.89 -8.68
N VAL A 716 -4.51 14.77 -10.01
CA VAL A 716 -3.80 15.74 -10.87
C VAL A 716 -4.55 17.08 -10.89
N GLN A 717 -5.88 17.09 -10.77
CA GLN A 717 -6.68 18.31 -10.64
C GLN A 717 -6.24 19.19 -9.44
N GLN A 718 -5.94 18.58 -8.28
CA GLN A 718 -5.42 19.31 -7.11
C GLN A 718 -4.02 19.89 -7.38
N SER A 719 -3.17 19.14 -8.10
CA SER A 719 -1.80 19.56 -8.44
C SER A 719 -1.75 20.63 -9.55
N CYS A 720 -2.72 20.63 -10.47
CA CYS A 720 -2.83 21.60 -11.56
C CYS A 720 -3.26 23.00 -11.08
N LEU A 721 -4.06 23.10 -10.01
CA LEU A 721 -4.63 24.38 -9.55
C LEU A 721 -3.54 25.43 -9.18
N PRO A 722 -2.53 25.11 -8.36
CA PRO A 722 -1.46 26.04 -8.02
C PRO A 722 -0.64 26.47 -9.24
N ILE A 723 -0.42 25.58 -10.21
CA ILE A 723 0.37 25.86 -11.40
C ILE A 723 -0.42 26.67 -12.42
N TYR A 724 -1.72 26.46 -12.51
CA TYR A 724 -2.63 27.34 -13.24
C TYR A 724 -2.55 28.77 -12.71
N LEU A 725 -2.50 28.95 -11.39
CA LEU A 725 -2.28 30.24 -10.75
C LEU A 725 -0.91 30.84 -11.09
N VAL A 726 0.17 30.05 -11.04
CA VAL A 726 1.52 30.51 -11.42
C VAL A 726 1.55 30.96 -12.89
N LEU A 727 1.06 30.13 -13.82
CA LEU A 727 0.98 30.45 -15.25
C LEU A 727 0.12 31.70 -15.51
N MET A 728 -1.01 31.85 -14.83
CA MET A 728 -1.86 33.05 -14.92
C MET A 728 -1.19 34.32 -14.37
N THR A 729 -0.30 34.19 -13.38
CA THR A 729 0.47 35.33 -12.88
C THR A 729 1.71 35.65 -13.73
N THR A 730 2.19 34.70 -14.53
CA THR A 730 3.42 34.82 -15.33
C THR A 730 3.19 35.18 -16.81
N CYS A 731 2.11 34.73 -17.49
CA CYS A 731 1.93 34.92 -18.97
C CYS A 731 1.20 36.24 -19.40
#